data_AF-V9H677-F1
#
_entry.id   AF-V9H677-F1
#
_cell.length_a   1.000
_cell.length_b   1.000
_cell.length_c   1.000
_cell.angle_alpha   90.00
_cell.angle_beta   90.00
_cell.angle_gamma   90.00
#
_symmetry.space_group_name_H-M   'P 1'
#
loop_
_entity.id
_entity.type
_entity.pdbx_description
1 polymer ?
#
loop_
_entity_poly.entity_id
_entity_poly.type
_entity_poly.pdbx_seq_one_letter_code
_entity_poly.pdbx_strand_id
1 'polypeptide(L)'
;MAAENTKKVLVSEGFFARYRALIMTISVFLLLVISLMAYSTRLSSNVRRNNNEHTVATTLQYASHNLLQDLFNLKVSYGEDPNSPHIIHALKSLTEAQKDFQSSLDALRKGGVIQTKDGTLAISALTDSDDVASLNRINELWTPLSNQISIYLKDATSPTANVANLDLAVMSAQNSHERIHEDVAAVVNKLNHLIDQRTSSLSYVQLAGVVGAIVFFLLFVFIIMRQLNKADTKIEEARHETMEIMNTVSSGLFLLDKDLNIGSQYSKELERLIGQKNIGGHNLMEVLSTMISQEDLDTTQSFVGQLYNPRVKERLIGSLNPLTRQAMTVREGNTDVTRYLDFKFNRVYHGDEIARILVNVSDVTNAVLLEQKIQQEREQNDVQLEMLSTILRADRQNIDDFVRNTQKHNMSINNTLKAPGERQSELRSKAEQIFREVHSLKGEAYALNLHGFTVIAENLESDLKVLQSKSNLSGEDFIKLTVHLEELMNLTQTIEDLVSRLGNSDIRSNDSTTGKSRMADYYGRLVSDVAERNNKVVDFSYVGVDNVENEELRTTIHEVAVQLLRNAVVHGIETPAERHARRKLEAGHVRMELVDNGSQFVLQLEDDGNGIDYEAIRAKAVRLGRYTEEKAATLGTKELLVLMFSSGFSTLEQATGDAGRGVGLDVIKDRVNTLGGKINISTAAGAYTRFTFTFPK
;
A
#
# COMPACT_ATOMS: atom_id res chain seq x y z
N MET A 1 5.10 -31.10 7.90
CA MET A 1 4.38 -31.89 8.94
C MET A 1 4.63 -31.41 10.37
N ALA A 2 5.85 -31.11 10.82
CA ALA A 2 6.07 -30.64 12.20
C ALA A 2 5.52 -29.22 12.49
N ALA A 3 5.59 -28.28 11.55
CA ALA A 3 5.08 -26.91 11.71
C ALA A 3 3.54 -26.79 11.67
N GLU A 4 2.86 -27.79 11.09
CA GLU A 4 1.41 -27.81 10.96
C GLU A 4 0.74 -28.32 12.26
N ASN A 5 1.43 -29.21 12.98
CA ASN A 5 1.02 -29.68 14.30
C ASN A 5 1.15 -28.59 15.37
N THR A 6 2.19 -27.74 15.33
CA THR A 6 2.33 -26.62 16.28
C THR A 6 1.25 -25.54 16.08
N LYS A 7 0.83 -25.29 14.83
CA LYS A 7 -0.27 -24.35 14.52
C LYS A 7 -1.63 -24.86 15.02
N LYS A 8 -1.90 -26.17 14.92
CA LYS A 8 -3.10 -26.80 15.50
C LYS A 8 -3.12 -26.76 17.03
N VAL A 9 -1.97 -26.96 17.68
CA VAL A 9 -1.87 -26.91 19.15
C VAL A 9 -2.13 -25.48 19.68
N LEU A 10 -1.54 -24.44 19.07
CA LEU A 10 -1.76 -23.03 19.45
C LEU A 10 -3.20 -22.54 19.22
N VAL A 11 -3.86 -22.99 18.14
CA VAL A 11 -5.28 -22.67 17.89
C VAL A 11 -6.19 -23.40 18.88
N SER A 12 -5.85 -24.64 19.27
CA SER A 12 -6.60 -25.39 20.27
C SER A 12 -6.47 -24.80 21.68
N GLU A 13 -5.28 -24.34 22.07
CA GLU A 13 -5.06 -23.65 23.35
C GLU A 13 -5.83 -22.33 23.41
N GLY A 14 -5.87 -21.57 22.31
CA GLY A 14 -6.65 -20.32 22.23
C GLY A 14 -8.16 -20.55 22.35
N PHE A 15 -8.68 -21.62 21.74
CA PHE A 15 -10.10 -21.96 21.84
C PHE A 15 -10.47 -22.41 23.27
N PHE A 16 -9.72 -23.36 23.84
CA PHE A 16 -9.98 -23.85 25.20
C PHE A 16 -9.76 -22.76 26.26
N ALA A 17 -8.80 -21.86 26.09
CA ALA A 17 -8.59 -20.74 27.00
C ALA A 17 -9.75 -19.74 26.97
N ARG A 18 -10.28 -19.41 25.79
CA ARG A 18 -11.42 -18.48 25.63
C ARG A 18 -12.71 -19.04 26.23
N TYR A 19 -12.95 -20.34 26.12
CA TYR A 19 -14.17 -20.99 26.63
C TYR A 19 -13.99 -21.71 27.96
N ARG A 20 -12.82 -21.62 28.61
CA ARG A 20 -12.50 -22.37 29.84
C ARG A 20 -13.52 -22.15 30.95
N ALA A 21 -13.89 -20.89 31.19
CA ALA A 21 -14.87 -20.53 32.21
C ALA A 21 -16.25 -21.14 31.88
N LEU A 22 -16.68 -21.05 30.62
CA LEU A 22 -17.94 -21.60 30.14
C LEU A 22 -18.00 -23.13 30.33
N ILE A 23 -16.94 -23.83 29.91
CA ILE A 23 -16.83 -25.28 30.00
C ILE A 23 -16.82 -25.73 31.47
N MET A 24 -16.10 -25.03 32.35
CA MET A 24 -16.09 -25.38 33.78
C MET A 24 -17.47 -25.17 34.42
N THR A 25 -18.14 -24.06 34.14
CA THR A 25 -19.48 -23.79 34.68
C THR A 25 -20.52 -24.82 34.22
N ILE A 26 -20.52 -25.18 32.93
CA ILE A 26 -21.40 -26.24 32.39
C ILE A 26 -21.08 -27.60 33.01
N SER A 27 -19.80 -27.93 33.18
CA SER A 27 -19.38 -29.20 33.77
C SER A 27 -19.83 -29.34 35.22
N VAL A 28 -19.71 -28.27 36.02
CA VAL A 28 -20.18 -28.24 37.41
C VAL A 28 -21.70 -28.42 37.49
N PHE A 29 -22.45 -27.79 36.59
CA PHE A 29 -23.90 -27.96 36.52
C PHE A 29 -24.31 -29.39 36.18
N LEU A 30 -23.67 -29.98 35.16
CA LEU A 30 -23.97 -31.35 34.75
C LEU A 30 -23.70 -32.33 35.90
N LEU A 31 -22.59 -32.17 36.62
CA LEU A 31 -22.28 -32.97 37.79
C LEU A 31 -23.32 -32.83 38.90
N LEU A 32 -23.80 -31.62 39.16
CA LEU A 32 -24.85 -31.36 40.16
C LEU A 32 -26.17 -32.05 39.76
N VAL A 33 -26.59 -31.91 38.50
CA VAL A 33 -27.79 -32.55 37.97
C VAL A 33 -27.69 -34.08 38.03
N ILE A 34 -26.56 -34.65 37.64
CA ILE A 34 -26.32 -36.11 37.73
C ILE A 34 -26.41 -36.58 39.19
N SER A 35 -25.79 -35.86 40.12
CA SER A 35 -25.83 -36.18 41.55
C SER A 35 -27.25 -36.14 42.10
N LEU A 36 -28.00 -35.08 41.78
CA LEU A 36 -29.39 -34.92 42.18
C LEU A 36 -30.28 -36.02 41.58
N MET A 37 -30.08 -36.35 40.31
CA MET A 37 -30.83 -37.40 39.62
C MET A 37 -30.54 -38.77 40.26
N ALA A 38 -29.27 -39.08 40.55
CA ALA A 38 -28.89 -40.31 41.24
C ALA A 38 -29.54 -40.41 42.65
N TYR A 39 -29.56 -39.30 43.39
CA TYR A 39 -30.22 -39.24 44.70
C TYR A 39 -31.74 -39.43 44.61
N SER A 40 -32.38 -38.75 43.65
CA SER A 40 -33.82 -38.88 43.36
C SER A 40 -34.19 -40.32 42.96
N THR A 41 -33.41 -40.95 42.09
CA THR A 41 -33.61 -42.36 41.70
C THR A 41 -33.45 -43.30 42.89
N ARG A 42 -32.46 -43.07 43.76
CA ARG A 42 -32.27 -43.86 44.99
C ARG A 42 -33.47 -43.72 45.94
N LEU A 43 -33.95 -42.49 46.14
CA LEU A 43 -35.10 -42.23 46.99
C LEU A 43 -36.40 -42.84 46.43
N SER A 44 -36.62 -42.70 45.11
CA SER A 44 -37.75 -43.34 44.41
C SER A 44 -37.69 -44.88 44.53
N SER A 45 -36.50 -45.47 44.39
CA SER A 45 -36.33 -46.92 44.58
C SER A 45 -36.66 -47.36 46.02
N ASN A 46 -36.30 -46.55 47.02
CA ASN A 46 -36.62 -46.82 48.42
C ASN A 46 -38.12 -46.70 48.72
N VAL A 47 -38.81 -45.72 48.12
CA VAL A 47 -40.28 -45.60 48.23
C VAL A 47 -40.96 -46.81 47.61
N ARG A 48 -40.54 -47.22 46.40
CA ARG A 48 -41.08 -48.41 45.72
C ARG A 48 -40.91 -49.67 46.57
N ARG A 49 -39.73 -49.85 47.18
CA ARG A 49 -39.47 -50.98 48.08
C ARG A 49 -40.38 -50.98 49.31
N ASN A 50 -40.49 -49.85 50.01
CA ASN A 50 -41.40 -49.72 51.16
C ASN A 50 -42.86 -49.95 50.77
N ASN A 51 -43.27 -49.50 49.58
CA ASN A 51 -44.61 -49.75 49.06
C ASN A 51 -44.87 -51.25 48.85
N ASN A 52 -43.91 -51.99 48.31
CA ASN A 52 -44.03 -53.45 48.18
C ASN A 52 -44.12 -54.12 49.56
N GLU A 53 -43.30 -53.71 50.53
CA GLU A 53 -43.34 -54.20 51.92
C GLU A 53 -44.70 -53.90 52.57
N HIS A 54 -45.26 -52.70 52.34
CA HIS A 54 -46.59 -52.32 52.79
C HIS A 54 -47.68 -53.19 52.16
N THR A 55 -47.64 -53.45 50.85
CA THR A 55 -48.59 -54.36 50.18
C THR A 55 -48.55 -55.77 50.75
N VAL A 56 -47.37 -56.28 51.12
CA VAL A 56 -47.25 -57.60 51.74
C VAL A 56 -47.77 -57.59 53.18
N ALA A 57 -47.52 -56.52 53.94
CA ALA A 57 -48.07 -56.36 55.29
C ALA A 57 -49.59 -56.23 55.31
N THR A 58 -50.19 -55.52 54.34
CA THR A 58 -51.65 -55.49 54.19
C THR A 58 -52.20 -56.84 53.72
N THR A 59 -51.50 -57.56 52.86
CA THR A 59 -51.86 -58.94 52.48
C THR A 59 -51.88 -59.86 53.70
N LEU A 60 -50.88 -59.76 54.58
CA LEU A 60 -50.85 -60.48 55.85
C LEU A 60 -52.04 -60.11 56.76
N GLN A 61 -52.40 -58.83 56.82
CA GLN A 61 -53.55 -58.33 57.58
C GLN A 61 -54.87 -58.92 57.05
N TYR A 62 -55.07 -58.91 55.72
CA TYR A 62 -56.25 -59.50 55.09
C TYR A 62 -56.30 -61.01 55.28
N ALA A 63 -55.18 -61.72 55.15
CA ALA A 63 -55.10 -63.15 55.39
C ALA A 63 -55.49 -63.50 56.84
N SER A 64 -55.01 -62.73 57.82
CA SER A 64 -55.38 -62.87 59.23
C SER A 64 -56.90 -62.74 59.46
N HIS A 65 -57.53 -61.74 58.83
CA HIS A 65 -58.96 -61.51 58.93
C HIS A 65 -59.78 -62.64 58.28
N ASN A 66 -59.40 -63.04 57.06
CA ASN A 66 -60.05 -64.11 56.33
C ASN A 66 -59.96 -65.44 57.07
N LEU A 67 -58.81 -65.76 57.67
CA LEU A 67 -58.64 -66.98 58.48
C LEU A 67 -59.65 -67.05 59.62
N LEU A 68 -59.84 -65.95 60.37
CA LEU A 68 -60.81 -65.91 61.46
C LEU A 68 -62.24 -66.04 60.94
N GLN A 69 -62.57 -65.31 59.87
CA GLN A 69 -63.90 -65.32 59.27
C GLN A 69 -64.26 -66.71 58.72
N ASP A 70 -63.34 -67.36 58.00
CA ASP A 70 -63.54 -68.69 57.43
C ASP A 70 -63.65 -69.76 58.53
N LEU A 71 -62.83 -69.69 59.59
CA LEU A 71 -62.96 -70.58 60.75
C LEU A 71 -64.30 -70.41 61.47
N PHE A 72 -64.78 -69.18 61.63
CA PHE A 72 -66.08 -68.90 62.25
C PHE A 72 -67.23 -69.38 61.37
N ASN A 73 -67.18 -69.13 60.06
CA ASN A 73 -68.17 -69.63 59.10
C ASN A 73 -68.25 -71.16 59.12
N LEU A 74 -67.11 -71.85 59.15
CA LEU A 74 -67.06 -73.31 59.25
C LEU A 74 -67.63 -73.83 60.59
N LYS A 75 -67.44 -73.09 61.69
CA LYS A 75 -68.06 -73.40 62.98
C LYS A 75 -69.57 -73.22 62.97
N VAL A 76 -70.09 -72.20 62.28
CA VAL A 76 -71.54 -71.95 62.15
C VAL A 76 -72.20 -72.98 61.23
N SER A 77 -71.54 -73.37 60.13
CA SER A 77 -71.98 -74.41 59.19
C SER A 77 -71.70 -75.85 59.67
N TYR A 78 -71.41 -76.02 60.95
CA TYR A 78 -71.11 -77.33 61.54
C TYR A 78 -72.34 -78.26 61.45
N GLY A 79 -72.15 -79.45 60.88
CA GLY A 79 -73.20 -80.47 60.69
C GLY A 79 -73.91 -80.44 59.32
N GLU A 80 -73.58 -79.49 58.45
CA GLU A 80 -74.00 -79.48 57.04
C GLU A 80 -73.15 -80.43 56.18
N ASP A 81 -73.64 -80.80 54.98
CA ASP A 81 -72.91 -81.71 54.08
C ASP A 81 -71.55 -81.10 53.68
N PRO A 82 -70.42 -81.79 53.97
CA PRO A 82 -69.06 -81.32 53.60
C PRO A 82 -68.88 -81.00 52.11
N ASN A 83 -69.72 -81.56 51.23
CA ASN A 83 -69.69 -81.29 49.79
C ASN A 83 -70.49 -80.06 49.37
N SER A 84 -71.07 -79.30 50.31
CA SER A 84 -71.82 -78.10 49.99
C SER A 84 -70.90 -77.02 49.38
N PRO A 85 -71.36 -76.27 48.36
CA PRO A 85 -70.54 -75.27 47.67
C PRO A 85 -69.88 -74.23 48.59
N HIS A 86 -70.57 -73.81 49.67
CA HIS A 86 -70.05 -72.83 50.62
C HIS A 86 -68.96 -73.41 51.55
N ILE A 87 -69.07 -74.68 51.96
CA ILE A 87 -68.04 -75.36 52.77
C ILE A 87 -66.78 -75.61 51.94
N ILE A 88 -66.94 -76.08 50.69
CA ILE A 88 -65.82 -76.26 49.76
C ILE A 88 -65.11 -74.91 49.53
N HIS A 89 -65.87 -73.84 49.32
CA HIS A 89 -65.31 -72.50 49.16
C HIS A 89 -64.59 -72.02 50.42
N ALA A 90 -65.18 -72.20 51.62
CA ALA A 90 -64.57 -71.81 52.89
C ALA A 90 -63.29 -72.61 53.19
N LEU A 91 -63.25 -73.92 52.93
CA LEU A 91 -62.04 -74.74 53.08
C LEU A 91 -60.93 -74.34 52.10
N LYS A 92 -61.30 -74.03 50.85
CA LYS A 92 -60.35 -73.53 49.84
C LYS A 92 -59.80 -72.15 50.23
N SER A 93 -60.67 -71.22 50.61
CA SER A 93 -60.31 -69.88 51.09
C SER A 93 -59.44 -69.94 52.34
N LEU A 94 -59.75 -70.83 53.29
CA LEU A 94 -58.96 -71.06 54.50
C LEU A 94 -57.54 -71.57 54.17
N THR A 95 -57.43 -72.50 53.22
CA THR A 95 -56.14 -73.04 52.77
C THR A 95 -55.31 -71.97 52.05
N GLU A 96 -55.95 -71.15 51.20
CA GLU A 96 -55.31 -70.03 50.51
C GLU A 96 -54.87 -68.96 51.51
N ALA A 97 -55.71 -68.57 52.46
CA ALA A 97 -55.40 -67.59 53.49
C ALA A 97 -54.28 -68.07 54.43
N GLN A 98 -54.22 -69.37 54.76
CA GLN A 98 -53.13 -69.94 55.55
C GLN A 98 -51.80 -69.84 54.80
N LYS A 99 -51.80 -70.15 53.51
CA LYS A 99 -50.63 -70.04 52.64
C LYS A 99 -50.18 -68.59 52.45
N ASP A 100 -51.12 -67.68 52.23
CA ASP A 100 -50.86 -66.25 52.06
C ASP A 100 -50.32 -65.63 53.35
N PHE A 101 -50.83 -66.04 54.51
CA PHE A 101 -50.31 -65.61 55.81
C PHE A 101 -48.87 -66.08 56.02
N GLN A 102 -48.60 -67.38 55.83
CA GLN A 102 -47.25 -67.93 56.02
C GLN A 102 -46.24 -67.31 55.05
N SER A 103 -46.59 -67.21 53.77
CA SER A 103 -45.69 -66.68 52.74
C SER A 103 -45.44 -65.19 52.93
N SER A 104 -46.45 -64.40 53.30
CA SER A 104 -46.29 -62.98 53.61
C SER A 104 -45.43 -62.76 54.86
N LEU A 105 -45.65 -63.54 55.92
CA LEU A 105 -44.85 -63.47 57.15
C LEU A 105 -43.38 -63.85 56.91
N ASP A 106 -43.12 -64.95 56.17
CA ASP A 106 -41.76 -65.35 55.82
C ASP A 106 -41.08 -64.31 54.94
N ALA A 107 -41.79 -63.75 53.97
CA ALA A 107 -41.24 -62.75 53.07
C ALA A 107 -40.90 -61.45 53.83
N LEU A 108 -41.73 -61.00 54.78
CA LEU A 108 -41.45 -59.82 55.60
C LEU A 108 -40.25 -60.03 56.55
N ARG A 109 -40.05 -61.27 57.04
CA ARG A 109 -38.96 -61.61 57.97
C ARG A 109 -37.63 -61.87 57.29
N LYS A 110 -37.63 -62.59 56.16
CA LYS A 110 -36.41 -63.07 55.48
C LYS A 110 -36.10 -62.33 54.18
N GLY A 111 -37.06 -61.57 53.65
CA GLY A 111 -37.01 -61.03 52.30
C GLY A 111 -37.22 -62.13 51.25
N GLY A 112 -37.42 -61.73 50.01
CA GLY A 112 -37.62 -62.65 48.89
C GLY A 112 -38.60 -62.12 47.86
N VAL A 113 -39.00 -63.01 46.98
CA VAL A 113 -39.97 -62.73 45.94
C VAL A 113 -41.27 -63.44 46.29
N ILE A 114 -42.35 -62.68 46.44
CA ILE A 114 -43.69 -63.18 46.75
C ILE A 114 -44.61 -62.98 45.55
N GLN A 115 -45.43 -63.99 45.26
CA GLN A 115 -46.51 -63.89 44.28
C GLN A 115 -47.77 -63.43 45.00
N THR A 116 -48.18 -62.18 44.77
CA THR A 116 -49.48 -61.69 45.23
C THR A 116 -50.49 -61.71 44.09
N LYS A 117 -51.77 -61.46 44.38
CA LYS A 117 -52.84 -61.35 43.37
C LYS A 117 -52.54 -60.29 42.29
N ASP A 118 -51.73 -59.29 42.65
CA ASP A 118 -51.35 -58.16 41.79
C ASP A 118 -50.00 -58.36 41.07
N GLY A 119 -49.36 -59.52 41.24
CA GLY A 119 -48.14 -59.91 40.54
C GLY A 119 -46.96 -60.29 41.45
N THR A 120 -45.78 -60.39 40.84
CA THR A 120 -44.55 -60.80 41.54
C THR A 120 -43.88 -59.59 42.20
N LEU A 121 -43.88 -59.55 43.54
CA LEU A 121 -43.27 -58.48 44.32
C LEU A 121 -41.94 -58.94 44.93
N ALA A 122 -40.87 -58.17 44.68
CA ALA A 122 -39.61 -58.33 45.38
C ALA A 122 -39.62 -57.46 46.64
N ILE A 123 -39.42 -58.10 47.79
CA ILE A 123 -39.34 -57.44 49.09
C ILE A 123 -38.05 -57.84 49.81
N SER A 124 -37.62 -56.99 50.72
CA SER A 124 -36.48 -57.27 51.56
C SER A 124 -36.93 -57.46 53.00
N ALA A 125 -36.12 -58.12 53.81
CA ALA A 125 -36.40 -58.29 55.22
C ALA A 125 -36.55 -56.93 55.92
N LEU A 126 -37.59 -56.80 56.74
CA LEU A 126 -37.71 -55.71 57.70
C LEU A 126 -36.60 -55.87 58.74
N THR A 127 -35.81 -54.81 58.91
CA THR A 127 -34.59 -54.81 59.75
C THR A 127 -34.70 -53.91 60.97
N ASP A 128 -35.80 -53.16 61.07
CA ASP A 128 -36.08 -52.29 62.20
C ASP A 128 -36.40 -53.13 63.44
N SER A 129 -35.85 -52.77 64.60
CA SER A 129 -35.96 -53.54 65.84
C SER A 129 -37.41 -53.77 66.26
N ASP A 130 -38.28 -52.78 66.06
CA ASP A 130 -39.68 -52.86 66.46
C ASP A 130 -40.46 -53.77 65.51
N ASP A 131 -40.16 -53.70 64.22
CA ASP A 131 -40.83 -54.49 63.18
C ASP A 131 -40.44 -55.96 63.31
N VAL A 132 -39.16 -56.24 63.55
CA VAL A 132 -38.66 -57.59 63.82
C VAL A 132 -39.30 -58.16 65.10
N ALA A 133 -39.46 -57.34 66.15
CA ALA A 133 -40.12 -57.77 67.37
C ALA A 133 -41.60 -58.11 67.13
N SER A 134 -42.34 -57.27 66.41
CA SER A 134 -43.73 -57.51 66.02
C SER A 134 -43.87 -58.76 65.14
N LEU A 135 -43.02 -58.94 64.13
CA LEU A 135 -43.04 -60.13 63.27
C LEU A 135 -42.69 -61.42 64.01
N ASN A 136 -41.80 -61.37 65.01
CA ASN A 136 -41.49 -62.51 65.85
C ASN A 136 -42.66 -62.89 66.77
N ARG A 137 -43.34 -61.90 67.39
CA ARG A 137 -44.57 -62.13 68.17
C ARG A 137 -45.68 -62.73 67.30
N ILE A 138 -45.89 -62.19 66.10
CA ILE A 138 -46.83 -62.76 65.13
C ILE A 138 -46.48 -64.22 64.82
N ASN A 139 -45.19 -64.53 64.61
CA ASN A 139 -44.75 -65.90 64.32
C ASN A 139 -44.97 -66.86 65.50
N GLU A 140 -44.73 -66.41 66.73
CA GLU A 140 -44.97 -67.19 67.96
C GLU A 140 -46.45 -67.53 68.14
N LEU A 141 -47.35 -66.60 67.80
CA LEU A 141 -48.80 -66.79 67.84
C LEU A 141 -49.31 -67.62 66.65
N TRP A 142 -48.68 -67.48 65.48
CA TRP A 142 -49.06 -68.17 64.25
C TRP A 142 -48.71 -69.65 64.24
N THR A 143 -47.53 -70.02 64.75
CA THR A 143 -47.04 -71.41 64.72
C THR A 143 -48.04 -72.42 65.34
N PRO A 144 -48.58 -72.20 66.56
CA PRO A 144 -49.57 -73.10 67.13
C PRO A 144 -50.90 -73.06 66.37
N LEU A 145 -51.35 -71.87 65.93
CA LEU A 145 -52.59 -71.69 65.17
C LEU A 145 -52.56 -72.45 63.83
N SER A 146 -51.50 -72.27 63.05
CA SER A 146 -51.29 -72.92 61.76
C SER A 146 -51.27 -74.46 61.89
N ASN A 147 -50.67 -74.97 62.97
CA ASN A 147 -50.68 -76.41 63.24
C ASN A 147 -52.11 -76.93 63.51
N GLN A 148 -52.91 -76.21 64.32
CA GLN A 148 -54.31 -76.58 64.58
C GLN A 148 -55.16 -76.53 63.31
N ILE A 149 -55.01 -75.49 62.49
CA ILE A 149 -55.68 -75.37 61.19
C ILE A 149 -55.29 -76.52 60.26
N SER A 150 -53.99 -76.87 60.22
CA SER A 150 -53.50 -77.97 59.37
C SER A 150 -54.01 -79.34 59.81
N ILE A 151 -54.18 -79.56 61.12
CA ILE A 151 -54.77 -80.79 61.66
C ILE A 151 -56.25 -80.86 61.24
N TYR A 152 -56.99 -79.76 61.36
CA TYR A 152 -58.38 -79.70 60.91
C TYR A 152 -58.52 -79.91 59.40
N LEU A 153 -57.71 -79.25 58.56
CA LEU A 153 -57.75 -79.38 57.11
C LEU A 153 -57.49 -80.81 56.61
N LYS A 154 -56.71 -81.62 57.35
CA LYS A 154 -56.47 -83.04 57.01
C LYS A 154 -57.71 -83.92 57.25
N ASP A 155 -58.52 -83.58 58.25
CA ASP A 155 -59.71 -84.35 58.64
C ASP A 155 -60.99 -83.83 57.97
N ALA A 156 -60.97 -82.60 57.44
CA ALA A 156 -62.13 -81.87 56.93
C ALA A 156 -62.79 -82.47 55.66
N THR A 157 -62.13 -83.38 54.94
CA THR A 157 -62.71 -84.06 53.76
C THR A 157 -63.54 -85.28 54.11
N SER A 158 -63.66 -85.64 55.39
CA SER A 158 -64.43 -86.79 55.87
C SER A 158 -65.74 -86.33 56.54
N PRO A 159 -66.87 -87.04 56.34
CA PRO A 159 -68.17 -86.71 56.98
C PRO A 159 -68.18 -86.78 58.52
N THR A 160 -67.10 -87.28 59.13
CA THR A 160 -66.92 -87.39 60.59
C THR A 160 -65.81 -86.47 61.12
N ALA A 161 -65.55 -85.35 60.42
CA ALA A 161 -64.53 -84.39 60.82
C ALA A 161 -64.67 -84.00 62.31
N ASN A 162 -63.56 -84.06 63.05
CA ASN A 162 -63.57 -83.95 64.50
C ASN A 162 -63.85 -82.51 64.96
N VAL A 163 -65.04 -82.29 65.52
CA VAL A 163 -65.50 -81.01 66.13
C VAL A 163 -64.48 -80.41 67.08
N ALA A 164 -63.81 -81.26 67.86
CA ALA A 164 -62.85 -80.83 68.85
C ALA A 164 -61.64 -80.12 68.20
N ASN A 165 -61.23 -80.54 66.99
CA ASN A 165 -60.12 -79.91 66.27
C ASN A 165 -60.54 -78.54 65.70
N LEU A 166 -61.79 -78.38 65.25
CA LEU A 166 -62.33 -77.09 64.79
C LEU A 166 -62.50 -76.11 65.96
N ASP A 167 -63.03 -76.57 67.10
CA ASP A 167 -63.18 -75.73 68.29
C ASP A 167 -61.81 -75.28 68.84
N LEU A 168 -60.81 -76.16 68.87
CA LEU A 168 -59.44 -75.81 69.24
C LEU A 168 -58.82 -74.79 68.27
N ALA A 169 -59.04 -74.94 66.96
CA ALA A 169 -58.58 -73.99 65.96
C ALA A 169 -59.26 -72.62 66.10
N VAL A 170 -60.58 -72.57 66.33
CA VAL A 170 -61.34 -71.34 66.56
C VAL A 170 -60.92 -70.65 67.85
N MET A 171 -60.76 -71.39 68.95
CA MET A 171 -60.27 -70.82 70.22
C MET A 171 -58.84 -70.29 70.09
N SER A 172 -57.95 -71.00 69.39
CA SER A 172 -56.60 -70.53 69.10
C SER A 172 -56.61 -69.29 68.20
N ALA A 173 -57.51 -69.22 67.23
CA ALA A 173 -57.67 -68.06 66.37
C ALA A 173 -58.17 -66.85 67.17
N GLN A 174 -59.19 -67.02 68.01
CA GLN A 174 -59.72 -65.96 68.86
C GLN A 174 -58.66 -65.40 69.83
N ASN A 175 -57.88 -66.27 70.48
CA ASN A 175 -56.83 -65.86 71.42
C ASN A 175 -55.64 -65.16 70.76
N SER A 176 -55.38 -65.42 69.48
CA SER A 176 -54.23 -64.88 68.76
C SER A 176 -54.58 -63.68 67.87
N HIS A 177 -55.84 -63.58 67.42
CA HIS A 177 -56.26 -62.60 66.42
C HIS A 177 -56.04 -61.15 66.85
N GLU A 178 -56.47 -60.76 68.05
CA GLU A 178 -56.33 -59.37 68.51
C GLU A 178 -54.87 -58.92 68.52
N ARG A 179 -53.97 -59.76 69.01
CA ARG A 179 -52.53 -59.49 69.09
C ARG A 179 -51.86 -59.48 67.72
N ILE A 180 -52.20 -60.44 66.86
CA ILE A 180 -51.72 -60.45 65.47
C ILE A 180 -52.21 -59.19 64.73
N HIS A 181 -53.47 -58.81 64.92
CA HIS A 181 -54.04 -57.62 64.29
C HIS A 181 -53.32 -56.35 64.75
N GLU A 182 -53.10 -56.18 66.05
CA GLU A 182 -52.37 -55.03 66.61
C GLU A 182 -50.93 -54.95 66.10
N ASP A 183 -50.18 -56.06 66.13
CA ASP A 183 -48.79 -56.11 65.67
C ASP A 183 -48.67 -55.87 64.16
N VAL A 184 -49.58 -56.42 63.34
CA VAL A 184 -49.61 -56.18 61.89
C VAL A 184 -50.01 -54.74 61.59
N ALA A 185 -51.02 -54.18 62.29
CA ALA A 185 -51.45 -52.80 62.12
C ALA A 185 -50.33 -51.81 62.48
N ALA A 186 -49.53 -52.10 63.52
CA ALA A 186 -48.36 -51.30 63.87
C ALA A 186 -47.33 -51.27 62.72
N VAL A 187 -47.02 -52.43 62.12
CA VAL A 187 -46.10 -52.53 60.97
C VAL A 187 -46.66 -51.78 59.75
N VAL A 188 -47.95 -51.97 59.43
CA VAL A 188 -48.61 -51.27 58.30
C VAL A 188 -48.59 -49.76 58.49
N ASN A 189 -49.00 -49.26 59.67
CA ASN A 189 -49.04 -47.83 59.96
C ASN A 189 -47.65 -47.19 59.88
N LYS A 190 -46.62 -47.87 60.40
CA LYS A 190 -45.24 -47.40 60.33
C LYS A 190 -44.72 -47.37 58.89
N LEU A 191 -44.98 -48.41 58.10
CA LEU A 191 -44.63 -48.44 56.68
C LEU A 191 -45.33 -47.33 55.91
N ASN A 192 -46.61 -47.08 56.18
CA ASN A 192 -47.36 -46.00 55.54
C ASN A 192 -46.76 -44.62 55.89
N HIS A 193 -46.44 -44.37 57.17
CA HIS A 193 -45.74 -43.15 57.58
C HIS A 193 -44.38 -42.97 56.90
N LEU A 194 -43.60 -44.06 56.75
CA LEU A 194 -42.32 -44.03 56.05
C LEU A 194 -42.48 -43.75 54.55
N ILE A 195 -43.52 -44.29 53.91
CA ILE A 195 -43.84 -44.01 52.51
C ILE A 195 -44.21 -42.54 52.34
N ASP A 196 -45.09 -41.99 53.19
CA ASP A 196 -45.50 -40.59 53.15
C ASP A 196 -44.30 -39.65 53.35
N GLN A 197 -43.50 -39.87 54.39
CA GLN A 197 -42.33 -39.05 54.68
C GLN A 197 -41.31 -39.05 53.54
N ARG A 198 -41.04 -40.22 52.94
CA ARG A 198 -40.11 -40.34 51.81
C ARG A 198 -40.70 -39.78 50.51
N THR A 199 -42.01 -39.88 50.30
CA THR A 199 -42.71 -39.29 49.15
C THR A 199 -42.67 -37.76 49.23
N SER A 200 -42.94 -37.17 50.41
CA SER A 200 -42.76 -35.74 50.63
C SER A 200 -41.30 -35.30 50.44
N SER A 201 -40.34 -36.08 50.96
CA SER A 201 -38.92 -35.82 50.76
C SER A 201 -38.53 -35.83 49.28
N LEU A 202 -39.10 -36.74 48.48
CA LEU A 202 -38.89 -36.81 47.05
C LEU A 202 -39.38 -35.54 46.35
N SER A 203 -40.58 -35.07 46.69
CA SER A 203 -41.14 -33.82 46.17
C SER A 203 -40.28 -32.60 46.52
N TYR A 204 -39.75 -32.52 47.75
CA TYR A 204 -38.84 -31.44 48.14
C TYR A 204 -37.52 -31.46 47.36
N VAL A 205 -36.95 -32.64 47.14
CA VAL A 205 -35.72 -32.81 46.33
C VAL A 205 -35.96 -32.40 44.88
N GLN A 206 -37.11 -32.76 44.30
CA GLN A 206 -37.48 -32.36 42.94
C GLN A 206 -37.67 -30.84 42.84
N LEU A 207 -38.41 -30.23 43.77
CA LEU A 207 -38.62 -28.79 43.81
C LEU A 207 -37.30 -28.03 43.99
N ALA A 208 -36.46 -28.45 44.94
CA ALA A 208 -35.14 -27.86 45.16
C ALA A 208 -34.25 -28.00 43.93
N GLY A 209 -34.35 -29.13 43.21
CA GLY A 209 -33.68 -29.36 41.93
C GLY A 209 -34.08 -28.37 40.85
N VAL A 210 -35.39 -28.18 40.63
CA VAL A 210 -35.92 -27.25 39.64
C VAL A 210 -35.54 -25.81 39.99
N VAL A 211 -35.70 -25.40 41.26
CA VAL A 211 -35.33 -24.06 41.71
C VAL A 211 -33.82 -23.85 41.55
N GLY A 212 -32.99 -24.81 41.94
CA GLY A 212 -31.54 -24.77 41.76
C GLY A 212 -31.15 -24.64 40.29
N ALA A 213 -31.82 -25.37 39.40
CA ALA A 213 -31.58 -25.28 37.95
C ALA A 213 -31.94 -23.92 37.37
N ILE A 214 -33.07 -23.32 37.79
CA ILE A 214 -33.48 -21.98 37.36
C ILE A 214 -32.49 -20.92 37.85
N VAL A 215 -32.10 -20.96 39.14
CA VAL A 215 -31.12 -20.03 39.71
C VAL A 215 -29.78 -20.14 38.98
N PHE A 216 -29.34 -21.37 38.73
CA PHE A 216 -28.11 -21.60 37.98
C PHE A 216 -28.21 -21.05 36.55
N PHE A 217 -29.32 -21.29 35.85
CA PHE A 217 -29.54 -20.76 34.50
C PHE A 217 -29.50 -19.23 34.47
N LEU A 218 -30.16 -18.56 35.42
CA LEU A 218 -30.12 -17.09 35.52
C LEU A 218 -28.69 -16.58 35.80
N LEU A 219 -27.96 -17.22 36.71
CA LEU A 219 -26.58 -16.87 37.02
C LEU A 219 -25.66 -17.11 35.81
N PHE A 220 -25.89 -18.19 35.06
CA PHE A 220 -25.17 -18.50 33.83
C PHE A 220 -25.42 -17.46 32.74
N VAL A 221 -26.68 -17.12 32.47
CA VAL A 221 -27.05 -16.05 31.52
C VAL A 221 -26.42 -14.73 31.93
N PHE A 222 -26.44 -14.40 33.22
CA PHE A 222 -25.81 -13.19 33.75
C PHE A 222 -24.29 -13.17 33.52
N ILE A 223 -23.59 -14.28 33.77
CA ILE A 223 -22.14 -14.38 33.51
C ILE A 223 -21.84 -14.20 32.02
N ILE A 224 -22.61 -14.85 31.13
CA ILE A 224 -22.43 -14.72 29.68
C ILE A 224 -22.68 -13.27 29.24
N MET A 225 -23.79 -12.67 29.65
CA MET A 225 -24.10 -11.27 29.33
C MET A 225 -22.99 -10.33 29.78
N ARG A 226 -22.45 -10.53 30.99
CA ARG A 226 -21.34 -9.71 31.51
C ARG A 226 -20.05 -9.92 30.74
N GLN A 227 -19.78 -11.12 30.23
CA GLN A 227 -18.63 -11.38 29.36
C GLN A 227 -18.81 -10.78 27.98
N LEU A 228 -20.00 -10.91 27.39
CA LEU A 228 -20.33 -10.35 26.08
C LEU A 228 -20.17 -8.83 26.11
N ASN A 229 -20.77 -8.16 27.10
CA ASN A 229 -20.65 -6.71 27.26
C ASN A 229 -19.19 -6.27 27.42
N LYS A 230 -18.36 -7.00 28.18
CA LYS A 230 -16.93 -6.68 28.31
C LYS A 230 -16.14 -6.86 27.02
N ALA A 231 -16.54 -7.82 26.19
CA ALA A 231 -15.91 -8.03 24.89
C ALA A 231 -16.32 -6.92 23.91
N ASP A 232 -17.61 -6.56 23.89
CA ASP A 232 -18.14 -5.49 23.06
C ASP A 232 -17.53 -4.15 23.44
N THR A 233 -17.43 -3.81 24.73
CA THR A 233 -16.80 -2.54 25.16
C THR A 233 -15.34 -2.46 24.71
N LYS A 234 -14.58 -3.57 24.76
CA LYS A 234 -13.18 -3.57 24.29
C LYS A 234 -13.07 -3.40 22.78
N ILE A 235 -13.99 -4.01 22.02
CA ILE A 235 -14.02 -3.85 20.56
C ILE A 235 -14.37 -2.41 20.21
N GLU A 236 -15.36 -1.82 20.89
CA GLU A 236 -15.74 -0.43 20.68
C GLU A 236 -14.65 0.55 21.13
N GLU A 237 -13.96 0.30 22.25
CA GLU A 237 -12.79 1.10 22.67
C GLU A 237 -11.67 1.04 21.62
N ALA A 238 -11.29 -0.15 21.16
CA ALA A 238 -10.26 -0.32 20.13
C ALA A 238 -10.67 0.32 18.79
N ARG A 239 -11.97 0.26 18.46
CA ARG A 239 -12.53 0.90 17.28
C ARG A 239 -12.51 2.42 17.42
N HIS A 240 -12.84 2.94 18.59
CA HIS A 240 -12.80 4.37 18.90
C HIS A 240 -11.37 4.91 18.82
N GLU A 241 -10.40 4.21 19.43
CA GLU A 241 -8.97 4.58 19.37
C GLU A 241 -8.45 4.60 17.92
N THR A 242 -8.77 3.57 17.13
CA THR A 242 -8.41 3.55 15.70
C THR A 242 -9.05 4.73 14.97
N MET A 243 -10.32 5.04 15.25
CA MET A 243 -11.03 6.14 14.61
C MET A 243 -10.50 7.51 15.05
N GLU A 244 -10.04 7.67 16.30
CA GLU A 244 -9.35 8.87 16.77
C GLU A 244 -8.01 9.07 16.06
N ILE A 245 -7.22 8.00 15.89
CA ILE A 245 -5.97 8.05 15.12
C ILE A 245 -6.29 8.51 13.68
N MET A 246 -7.24 7.85 13.02
CA MET A 246 -7.62 8.17 11.64
C MET A 246 -8.21 9.58 11.49
N ASN A 247 -8.87 10.12 12.52
CA ASN A 247 -9.42 11.48 12.50
C ASN A 247 -8.41 12.58 12.84
N THR A 248 -7.33 12.25 13.54
CA THR A 248 -6.30 13.22 13.96
C THR A 248 -5.25 13.42 12.88
N VAL A 249 -5.05 12.42 12.01
CA VAL A 249 -4.10 12.51 10.91
C VAL A 249 -4.59 13.52 9.87
N SER A 250 -3.75 14.50 9.56
CA SER A 250 -4.03 15.56 8.58
C SER A 250 -3.86 15.12 7.12
N SER A 251 -3.79 13.83 6.87
CA SER A 251 -3.62 13.23 5.54
C SER A 251 -4.68 12.17 5.30
N GLY A 252 -5.02 11.96 4.03
CA GLY A 252 -6.02 10.98 3.60
C GLY A 252 -5.48 9.57 3.74
N LEU A 253 -5.80 8.87 4.83
CA LEU A 253 -5.33 7.50 5.09
C LEU A 253 -6.45 6.49 4.88
N PHE A 254 -6.19 5.45 4.10
CA PHE A 254 -7.13 4.33 3.92
C PHE A 254 -6.41 3.02 3.61
N LEU A 255 -7.10 1.90 3.86
CA LEU A 255 -6.63 0.58 3.47
C LEU A 255 -7.30 0.15 2.17
N LEU A 256 -6.56 -0.54 1.32
CA LEU A 256 -7.03 -1.12 0.08
C LEU A 256 -6.95 -2.65 0.17
N ASP A 257 -7.94 -3.35 -0.34
CA ASP A 257 -7.95 -4.81 -0.49
C ASP A 257 -7.40 -5.28 -1.85
N LYS A 258 -7.42 -6.59 -2.10
CA LYS A 258 -6.90 -7.21 -3.35
C LYS A 258 -7.77 -6.88 -4.57
N ASP A 259 -9.05 -6.60 -4.34
CA ASP A 259 -10.03 -6.25 -5.37
C ASP A 259 -10.09 -4.73 -5.60
N LEU A 260 -9.18 -3.97 -4.99
CA LEU A 260 -9.05 -2.51 -5.07
C LEU A 260 -10.20 -1.76 -4.39
N ASN A 261 -10.88 -2.37 -3.42
CA ASN A 261 -11.90 -1.70 -2.62
C ASN A 261 -11.26 -1.00 -1.42
N ILE A 262 -11.80 0.18 -1.12
CA ILE A 262 -11.43 0.98 0.02
C ILE A 262 -12.03 0.35 1.29
N GLY A 263 -11.22 0.19 2.33
CA GLY A 263 -11.66 -0.34 3.61
C GLY A 263 -12.75 0.52 4.26
N SER A 264 -13.57 -0.09 5.11
CA SER A 264 -14.65 0.61 5.82
C SER A 264 -14.16 1.67 6.81
N GLN A 265 -12.89 1.65 7.17
CA GLN A 265 -12.24 2.65 8.02
C GLN A 265 -11.26 3.46 7.17
N TYR A 266 -11.46 4.77 7.13
CA TYR A 266 -10.62 5.75 6.45
C TYR A 266 -10.62 7.08 7.22
N SER A 267 -9.63 7.93 6.98
CA SER A 267 -9.52 9.24 7.65
C SER A 267 -10.58 10.21 7.12
N LYS A 268 -11.16 11.05 7.98
CA LYS A 268 -12.09 12.12 7.54
C LYS A 268 -11.48 13.07 6.52
N GLU A 269 -10.17 13.32 6.62
CA GLU A 269 -9.47 14.21 5.70
C GLU A 269 -9.53 13.72 4.24
N LEU A 270 -9.62 12.40 4.02
CA LEU A 270 -9.76 11.81 2.69
C LEU A 270 -11.02 12.30 1.96
N GLU A 271 -12.14 12.47 2.67
CA GLU A 271 -13.38 13.01 2.07
C GLU A 271 -13.21 14.47 1.63
N ARG A 272 -12.42 15.25 2.38
CA ARG A 272 -12.12 16.65 2.06
C ARG A 272 -11.15 16.77 0.88
N LEU A 273 -10.21 15.83 0.76
CA LEU A 273 -9.24 15.78 -0.32
C LEU A 273 -9.86 15.34 -1.65
N ILE A 274 -10.70 14.30 -1.61
CA ILE A 274 -11.35 13.71 -2.78
C ILE A 274 -12.66 14.45 -3.13
N GLY A 275 -13.32 15.10 -2.18
CA GLY A 275 -14.59 15.80 -2.39
C GLY A 275 -15.82 14.88 -2.52
N GLN A 276 -15.67 13.60 -2.17
CA GLN A 276 -16.75 12.61 -2.12
C GLN A 276 -16.92 12.10 -0.69
N LYS A 277 -18.17 11.86 -0.28
CA LYS A 277 -18.53 11.30 1.03
C LYS A 277 -18.82 9.81 0.92
N ASN A 278 -18.63 9.07 2.01
CA ASN A 278 -18.97 7.64 2.10
C ASN A 278 -18.24 6.76 1.06
N ILE A 279 -16.94 6.99 0.88
CA ILE A 279 -16.09 6.23 -0.05
C ILE A 279 -15.73 4.81 0.44
N GLY A 280 -16.04 4.49 1.69
CA GLY A 280 -15.76 3.17 2.27
C GLY A 280 -16.54 2.06 1.57
N GLY A 281 -15.85 0.99 1.17
CA GLY A 281 -16.42 -0.15 0.45
C GLY A 281 -16.56 0.03 -1.06
N HIS A 282 -16.32 1.24 -1.59
CA HIS A 282 -16.29 1.49 -3.03
C HIS A 282 -14.95 1.11 -3.64
N ASN A 283 -14.95 0.85 -4.95
CA ASN A 283 -13.73 0.58 -5.69
C ASN A 283 -12.95 1.87 -5.92
N LEU A 284 -11.63 1.85 -5.68
CA LEU A 284 -10.77 3.02 -5.86
C LEU A 284 -10.83 3.57 -7.29
N MET A 285 -10.94 2.69 -8.30
CA MET A 285 -10.97 3.11 -9.69
C MET A 285 -12.25 3.86 -10.05
N GLU A 286 -13.38 3.46 -9.47
CA GLU A 286 -14.66 4.15 -9.65
C GLU A 286 -14.62 5.55 -9.03
N VAL A 287 -14.03 5.66 -7.83
CA VAL A 287 -13.87 6.94 -7.12
C VAL A 287 -12.98 7.90 -7.92
N LEU A 288 -11.86 7.41 -8.47
CA LEU A 288 -10.91 8.22 -9.24
C LEU A 288 -11.37 8.52 -10.68
N SER A 289 -12.33 7.74 -11.22
CA SER A 289 -12.76 7.84 -12.63
C SER A 289 -13.23 9.22 -13.07
N THR A 290 -13.73 10.03 -12.13
CA THR A 290 -14.24 11.38 -12.39
C THR A 290 -13.18 12.48 -12.22
N MET A 291 -11.97 12.14 -11.76
CA MET A 291 -10.94 13.11 -11.34
C MET A 291 -9.65 13.04 -12.14
N ILE A 292 -9.36 11.91 -12.78
CA ILE A 292 -8.15 11.68 -13.58
C ILE A 292 -8.50 11.10 -14.96
N SER A 293 -7.54 11.11 -15.88
CA SER A 293 -7.74 10.59 -17.24
C SER A 293 -7.88 9.07 -17.26
N GLN A 294 -8.51 8.53 -18.31
CA GLN A 294 -8.66 7.08 -18.47
C GLN A 294 -7.31 6.35 -18.59
N GLU A 295 -6.32 6.98 -19.22
CA GLU A 295 -4.96 6.45 -19.35
C GLU A 295 -4.25 6.32 -17.99
N ASP A 296 -4.44 7.33 -17.13
CA ASP A 296 -3.89 7.33 -15.77
C ASP A 296 -4.57 6.29 -14.86
N LEU A 297 -5.87 6.05 -15.05
CA LEU A 297 -6.61 5.00 -14.33
C LEU A 297 -6.06 3.61 -14.64
N ASP A 298 -5.90 3.29 -15.93
CA ASP A 298 -5.42 1.98 -16.37
C ASP A 298 -3.99 1.72 -15.87
N THR A 299 -3.15 2.77 -15.89
CA THR A 299 -1.79 2.74 -15.35
C THR A 299 -1.80 2.53 -13.83
N THR A 300 -2.69 3.22 -13.12
CA THR A 300 -2.87 3.08 -11.66
C THR A 300 -3.31 1.67 -11.29
N GLN A 301 -4.28 1.09 -12.01
CA GLN A 301 -4.75 -0.27 -11.78
C GLN A 301 -3.63 -1.30 -11.95
N SER A 302 -2.85 -1.15 -13.02
CA SER A 302 -1.68 -2.01 -13.27
C SER A 302 -0.63 -1.89 -12.17
N PHE A 303 -0.35 -0.66 -11.73
CA PHE A 303 0.58 -0.38 -10.64
C PHE A 303 0.16 -1.02 -9.31
N VAL A 304 -1.10 -0.82 -8.89
CA VAL A 304 -1.60 -1.38 -7.63
C VAL A 304 -1.67 -2.91 -7.69
N GLY A 305 -2.02 -3.49 -8.85
CA GLY A 305 -1.94 -4.94 -9.06
C GLY A 305 -0.53 -5.50 -8.85
N GLN A 306 0.51 -4.80 -9.34
CA GLN A 306 1.90 -5.19 -9.09
C GLN A 306 2.31 -5.06 -7.62
N LEU A 307 1.70 -4.15 -6.85
CA LEU A 307 1.95 -4.03 -5.41
C LEU A 307 1.48 -5.27 -4.63
N TYR A 308 0.51 -6.05 -5.12
CA TYR A 308 0.16 -7.34 -4.51
C TYR A 308 1.05 -8.50 -4.94
N ASN A 309 1.96 -8.32 -5.90
CA ASN A 309 2.86 -9.35 -6.35
C ASN A 309 4.11 -9.45 -5.45
N PRO A 310 4.31 -10.57 -4.71
CA PRO A 310 5.42 -10.71 -3.78
C PRO A 310 6.79 -10.78 -4.45
N ARG A 311 6.86 -11.04 -5.77
CA ARG A 311 8.14 -11.08 -6.52
C ARG A 311 8.70 -9.71 -6.85
N VAL A 312 7.88 -8.66 -6.76
CA VAL A 312 8.30 -7.30 -7.15
C VAL A 312 8.71 -6.50 -5.92
N LYS A 313 9.90 -5.89 -5.97
CA LYS A 313 10.44 -5.08 -4.87
C LYS A 313 9.71 -3.74 -4.81
N GLU A 314 9.15 -3.41 -3.65
CA GLU A 314 8.38 -2.18 -3.39
C GLU A 314 9.14 -0.89 -3.77
N ARG A 315 10.44 -0.81 -3.45
CA ARG A 315 11.29 0.35 -3.78
C ARG A 315 11.47 0.62 -5.28
N LEU A 316 11.38 -0.42 -6.12
CA LEU A 316 11.56 -0.29 -7.57
C LEU A 316 10.27 0.15 -8.27
N ILE A 317 9.11 -0.18 -7.70
CA ILE A 317 7.82 0.25 -8.24
C ILE A 317 7.48 1.66 -7.74
N GLY A 318 7.88 2.04 -6.53
CA GLY A 318 7.52 3.34 -5.95
C GLY A 318 7.86 4.57 -6.81
N SER A 319 8.93 4.53 -7.62
CA SER A 319 9.28 5.59 -8.58
C SER A 319 8.42 5.63 -9.85
N LEU A 320 7.66 4.56 -10.10
CA LEU A 320 6.75 4.41 -11.25
C LEU A 320 5.30 4.75 -10.87
N ASN A 321 5.07 5.30 -9.69
CA ASN A 321 3.72 5.63 -9.22
C ASN A 321 3.12 6.77 -10.07
N PRO A 322 2.06 6.50 -10.85
CA PRO A 322 1.45 7.51 -11.72
C PRO A 322 0.69 8.59 -10.92
N LEU A 323 0.31 8.29 -9.67
CA LEU A 323 -0.43 9.21 -8.80
C LEU A 323 0.48 10.10 -7.94
N THR A 324 1.72 10.32 -8.38
CA THR A 324 2.66 11.23 -7.71
C THR A 324 2.41 12.65 -8.20
N ARG A 325 2.00 13.55 -7.30
CA ARG A 325 1.66 14.96 -7.63
C ARG A 325 0.63 15.09 -8.77
N GLN A 326 -0.38 14.22 -8.79
CA GLN A 326 -1.37 14.20 -9.86
C GLN A 326 -2.34 15.39 -9.73
N ALA A 327 -2.57 16.11 -10.83
CA ALA A 327 -3.60 17.14 -10.90
C ALA A 327 -4.99 16.49 -10.91
N MET A 328 -5.85 16.91 -9.99
CA MET A 328 -7.21 16.40 -9.83
C MET A 328 -8.19 17.56 -9.72
N THR A 329 -9.31 17.44 -10.40
CA THR A 329 -10.39 18.41 -10.32
C THR A 329 -11.31 18.02 -9.17
N VAL A 330 -11.32 18.83 -8.11
CA VAL A 330 -12.15 18.61 -6.93
C VAL A 330 -13.24 19.67 -6.90
N ARG A 331 -14.48 19.23 -6.72
CA ARG A 331 -15.64 20.13 -6.65
C ARG A 331 -15.82 20.65 -5.23
N GLU A 332 -15.48 21.91 -5.01
CA GLU A 332 -15.62 22.58 -3.71
C GLU A 332 -16.80 23.57 -3.77
N GLY A 333 -17.96 23.14 -3.28
CA GLY A 333 -19.21 23.91 -3.40
C GLY A 333 -19.73 23.96 -4.83
N ASN A 334 -19.69 25.14 -5.45
CA ASN A 334 -20.18 25.38 -6.82
C ASN A 334 -19.06 25.68 -7.83
N THR A 335 -17.80 25.54 -7.40
CA THR A 335 -16.61 25.82 -8.21
C THR A 335 -15.71 24.59 -8.27
N ASP A 336 -15.23 24.29 -9.46
CA ASP A 336 -14.24 23.23 -9.67
C ASP A 336 -12.84 23.82 -9.41
N VAL A 337 -12.12 23.23 -8.48
CA VAL A 337 -10.78 23.67 -8.06
C VAL A 337 -9.79 22.55 -8.38
N THR A 338 -8.73 22.90 -9.11
CA THR A 338 -7.63 21.96 -9.37
C THR A 338 -6.73 21.85 -8.14
N ARG A 339 -6.58 20.64 -7.62
CA ARG A 339 -5.64 20.31 -6.53
C ARG A 339 -4.60 19.31 -7.03
N TYR A 340 -3.41 19.36 -6.46
CA TYR A 340 -2.37 18.36 -6.71
C TYR A 340 -2.28 17.42 -5.52
N LEU A 341 -2.63 16.16 -5.74
CA LEU A 341 -2.65 15.13 -4.70
C LEU A 341 -1.51 14.13 -4.90
N ASP A 342 -0.87 13.74 -3.80
CA ASP A 342 0.22 12.77 -3.77
C ASP A 342 -0.23 11.49 -3.06
N PHE A 343 -0.24 10.37 -3.77
CA PHE A 343 -0.67 9.07 -3.23
C PHE A 343 0.54 8.19 -2.93
N LYS A 344 0.74 7.79 -1.68
CA LYS A 344 1.81 6.87 -1.27
C LYS A 344 1.25 5.53 -0.84
N PHE A 345 1.72 4.47 -1.47
CA PHE A 345 1.26 3.10 -1.23
C PHE A 345 2.31 2.32 -0.44
N ASN A 346 1.91 1.70 0.68
CA ASN A 346 2.77 0.88 1.52
C ASN A 346 2.14 -0.50 1.75
N ARG A 347 2.93 -1.57 1.66
CA ARG A 347 2.42 -2.94 1.88
C ARG A 347 2.27 -3.26 3.37
N VAL A 348 1.14 -3.85 3.74
CA VAL A 348 0.88 -4.35 5.10
C VAL A 348 0.95 -5.88 5.09
N TYR A 349 1.91 -6.43 5.84
CA TYR A 349 2.17 -7.86 5.90
C TYR A 349 1.49 -8.50 7.11
N HIS A 350 0.97 -9.72 6.94
CA HIS A 350 0.52 -10.57 8.04
C HIS A 350 1.21 -11.94 7.92
N GLY A 351 2.33 -12.12 8.64
CA GLY A 351 3.26 -13.21 8.37
C GLY A 351 4.02 -12.96 7.06
N ASP A 352 4.07 -13.96 6.18
CA ASP A 352 4.76 -13.87 4.88
C ASP A 352 3.84 -13.42 3.72
N GLU A 353 2.56 -13.14 3.99
CA GLU A 353 1.58 -12.72 2.97
C GLU A 353 1.26 -11.23 3.06
N ILE A 354 1.10 -10.60 1.89
CA ILE A 354 0.60 -9.23 1.77
C ILE A 354 -0.90 -9.26 2.06
N ALA A 355 -1.30 -8.75 3.22
CA ALA A 355 -2.68 -8.76 3.66
C ALA A 355 -3.49 -7.62 3.01
N ARG A 356 -2.93 -6.41 3.00
CA ARG A 356 -3.56 -5.18 2.50
C ARG A 356 -2.51 -4.16 2.06
N ILE A 357 -2.94 -3.12 1.37
CA ILE A 357 -2.11 -1.95 1.05
C ILE A 357 -2.63 -0.74 1.82
N LEU A 358 -1.74 0.00 2.48
CA LEU A 358 -2.03 1.28 3.14
C LEU A 358 -1.72 2.41 2.16
N VAL A 359 -2.72 3.26 1.90
CA VAL A 359 -2.59 4.40 0.99
C VAL A 359 -2.68 5.69 1.79
N ASN A 360 -1.68 6.56 1.62
CA ASN A 360 -1.63 7.88 2.23
C ASN A 360 -1.73 8.95 1.13
N VAL A 361 -2.72 9.82 1.23
CA VAL A 361 -3.01 10.90 0.28
C VAL A 361 -2.69 12.24 0.92
N SER A 362 -1.84 13.03 0.29
CA SER A 362 -1.44 14.36 0.79
C SER A 362 -1.72 15.44 -0.26
N ASP A 363 -2.23 16.59 0.17
CA ASP A 363 -2.36 17.77 -0.68
C ASP A 363 -1.00 18.47 -0.78
N VAL A 364 -0.45 18.49 -2.00
CA VAL A 364 0.83 19.13 -2.32
C VAL A 364 0.66 20.32 -3.25
N THR A 365 -0.57 20.85 -3.37
CA THR A 365 -0.91 21.97 -4.27
C THR A 365 0.01 23.16 -4.08
N ASN A 366 0.20 23.63 -2.84
CA ASN A 366 1.07 24.77 -2.55
C ASN A 366 2.54 24.50 -2.89
N ALA A 367 3.02 23.27 -2.70
CA ALA A 367 4.40 22.91 -2.99
C ALA A 367 4.66 22.89 -4.50
N VAL A 368 3.74 22.30 -5.28
CA VAL A 368 3.82 22.26 -6.75
C VAL A 368 3.73 23.67 -7.33
N LEU A 369 2.77 24.49 -6.87
CA LEU A 369 2.63 25.87 -7.34
C LEU A 369 3.84 26.74 -6.97
N LEU A 370 4.41 26.53 -5.78
CA LEU A 370 5.63 27.23 -5.36
C LEU A 370 6.83 26.80 -6.21
N GLU A 371 6.99 25.51 -6.49
CA GLU A 371 8.06 24.99 -7.35
C GLU A 371 7.94 25.56 -8.77
N GLN A 372 6.74 25.59 -9.35
CA GLN A 372 6.47 26.26 -10.63
C GLN A 372 6.82 27.75 -10.59
N LYS A 373 6.44 28.46 -9.52
CA LYS A 373 6.77 29.89 -9.35
C LYS A 373 8.27 30.13 -9.23
N ILE A 374 8.98 29.33 -8.43
CA ILE A 374 10.44 29.42 -8.29
C ILE A 374 11.11 29.14 -9.63
N GLN A 375 10.63 28.15 -10.37
CA GLN A 375 11.16 27.82 -11.69
C GLN A 375 10.97 28.99 -12.66
N GLN A 376 9.79 29.61 -12.67
CA GLN A 376 9.51 30.80 -13.47
C GLN A 376 10.39 31.99 -13.07
N GLU A 377 10.56 32.26 -11.77
CA GLU A 377 11.45 33.32 -11.28
C GLU A 377 12.93 33.04 -11.60
N ARG A 378 13.37 31.78 -11.57
CA ARG A 378 14.71 31.39 -11.99
C ARG A 378 14.93 31.64 -13.48
N GLU A 379 13.99 31.21 -14.32
CA GLU A 379 14.06 31.45 -15.77
C GLU A 379 14.13 32.95 -16.07
N GLN A 380 13.35 33.78 -15.37
CA GLN A 380 13.44 35.24 -15.49
C GLN A 380 14.79 35.80 -15.04
N ASN A 381 15.32 35.34 -13.90
CA ASN A 381 16.62 35.78 -13.38
C ASN A 381 17.78 35.34 -14.30
N ASP A 382 17.72 34.12 -14.85
CA ASP A 382 18.74 33.60 -15.76
C ASP A 382 18.82 34.46 -17.03
N VAL A 383 17.66 34.84 -17.61
CA VAL A 383 17.58 35.77 -18.74
C VAL A 383 18.18 37.14 -18.38
N GLN A 384 17.94 37.66 -17.17
CA GLN A 384 18.51 38.94 -16.72
C GLN A 384 20.03 38.88 -16.51
N LEU A 385 20.54 37.80 -15.89
CA LEU A 385 21.98 37.59 -15.68
C LEU A 385 22.72 37.42 -17.00
N GLU A 386 22.10 36.74 -17.96
CA GLU A 386 22.61 36.63 -19.33
C GLU A 386 22.73 38.01 -19.97
N MET A 387 21.67 38.84 -19.93
CA MET A 387 21.70 40.21 -20.46
C MET A 387 22.79 41.06 -19.82
N LEU A 388 22.97 40.99 -18.49
CA LEU A 388 24.05 41.69 -17.79
C LEU A 388 25.44 41.20 -18.22
N SER A 389 25.63 39.88 -18.33
CA SER A 389 26.89 39.29 -18.80
C SER A 389 27.22 39.76 -20.22
N THR A 390 26.23 39.82 -21.09
CA THR A 390 26.40 40.33 -22.46
C THR A 390 26.74 41.81 -22.47
N ILE A 391 26.06 42.64 -21.66
CA ILE A 391 26.36 44.07 -21.56
C ILE A 391 27.77 44.32 -21.00
N LEU A 392 28.24 43.52 -20.04
CA LEU A 392 29.57 43.64 -19.46
C LEU A 392 30.70 43.17 -20.40
N ARG A 393 30.40 42.26 -21.33
CA ARG A 393 31.39 41.66 -22.23
C ARG A 393 31.45 42.33 -23.61
N ALA A 394 30.36 42.93 -24.06
CA ALA A 394 30.30 43.61 -25.35
C ALA A 394 30.76 45.07 -25.24
N ASP A 395 31.45 45.57 -26.27
CA ASP A 395 31.80 46.98 -26.34
C ASP A 395 30.53 47.84 -26.37
N ARG A 396 30.49 48.91 -25.57
CA ARG A 396 29.32 49.81 -25.42
C ARG A 396 28.74 50.26 -26.77
N GLN A 397 29.61 50.51 -27.74
CA GLN A 397 29.22 50.93 -29.07
C GLN A 397 28.42 49.85 -29.83
N ASN A 398 28.82 48.58 -29.70
CA ASN A 398 28.12 47.46 -30.34
C ASN A 398 26.73 47.23 -29.73
N ILE A 399 26.58 47.46 -28.42
CA ILE A 399 25.29 47.37 -27.74
C ILE A 399 24.38 48.53 -28.17
N ASP A 400 24.89 49.75 -28.21
CA ASP A 400 24.14 50.92 -28.66
C ASP A 400 23.69 50.77 -30.12
N ASP A 401 24.56 50.24 -30.98
CA ASP A 401 24.23 49.93 -32.38
C ASP A 401 23.14 48.85 -32.49
N PHE A 402 23.25 47.78 -31.70
CA PHE A 402 22.24 46.73 -31.66
C PHE A 402 20.88 47.23 -31.15
N VAL A 403 20.83 48.02 -30.08
CA VAL A 403 19.58 48.59 -29.55
C VAL A 403 18.93 49.49 -30.61
N ARG A 404 19.71 50.37 -31.26
CA ARG A 404 19.22 51.24 -32.34
C ARG A 404 18.69 50.44 -33.53
N ASN A 405 19.41 49.42 -33.96
CA ASN A 405 18.99 48.57 -35.07
C ASN A 405 17.74 47.77 -34.70
N THR A 406 17.69 47.18 -33.51
CA THR A 406 16.55 46.42 -33.02
C THR A 406 15.29 47.29 -32.92
N GLN A 407 15.41 48.53 -32.44
CA GLN A 407 14.30 49.50 -32.44
C GLN A 407 13.80 49.79 -33.87
N LYS A 408 14.70 49.92 -34.86
CA LYS A 408 14.31 50.08 -36.27
C LYS A 408 13.56 48.87 -36.81
N HIS A 409 14.07 47.66 -36.56
CA HIS A 409 13.41 46.41 -36.97
C HIS A 409 12.03 46.28 -36.31
N ASN A 410 11.93 46.52 -34.99
CA ASN A 410 10.64 46.51 -34.26
C ASN A 410 9.64 47.52 -34.84
N MET A 411 10.08 48.74 -35.18
CA MET A 411 9.24 49.74 -35.83
C MET A 411 8.81 49.31 -37.24
N SER A 412 9.72 48.73 -38.04
CA SER A 412 9.42 48.19 -39.37
C SER A 412 8.33 47.11 -39.26
N ILE A 413 8.53 46.13 -38.38
CA ILE A 413 7.58 45.03 -38.14
C ILE A 413 6.22 45.57 -37.66
N ASN A 414 6.20 46.49 -36.70
CA ASN A 414 4.96 47.09 -36.19
C ASN A 414 4.19 47.85 -37.28
N ASN A 415 4.89 48.63 -38.10
CA ASN A 415 4.28 49.38 -39.19
C ASN A 415 3.74 48.45 -40.27
N THR A 416 4.48 47.39 -40.60
CA THR A 416 4.03 46.34 -41.52
C THR A 416 2.80 45.62 -40.96
N LEU A 417 2.77 45.29 -39.66
CA LEU A 417 1.60 44.72 -38.97
C LEU A 417 0.38 45.65 -38.96
N LYS A 418 0.56 46.97 -38.84
CA LYS A 418 -0.52 47.97 -38.88
C LYS A 418 -1.04 48.28 -40.29
N ALA A 419 -0.26 48.03 -41.33
CA ALA A 419 -0.68 48.28 -42.70
C ALA A 419 -1.91 47.40 -43.07
N PRO A 420 -3.01 47.99 -43.57
CA PRO A 420 -4.17 47.23 -44.01
C PRO A 420 -3.83 46.42 -45.27
N GLY A 421 -4.21 45.14 -45.26
CA GLY A 421 -4.06 44.25 -46.41
C GLY A 421 -5.24 43.30 -46.45
N GLU A 422 -6.11 43.45 -47.45
CA GLU A 422 -7.33 42.63 -47.59
C GLU A 422 -7.12 41.50 -48.61
N ARG A 423 -6.10 41.60 -49.47
CA ARG A 423 -5.80 40.61 -50.49
C ARG A 423 -4.77 39.58 -50.01
N GLN A 424 -4.95 38.33 -50.41
CA GLN A 424 -4.04 37.22 -50.11
C GLN A 424 -2.57 37.53 -50.46
N SER A 425 -2.32 38.14 -51.62
CA SER A 425 -0.98 38.56 -52.05
C SER A 425 -0.35 39.62 -51.15
N GLU A 426 -1.14 40.52 -50.59
CA GLU A 426 -0.70 41.58 -49.68
C GLU A 426 -0.33 40.98 -48.31
N LEU A 427 -1.15 40.05 -47.80
CA LEU A 427 -0.88 39.31 -46.56
C LEU A 427 0.38 38.44 -46.66
N ARG A 428 0.62 37.83 -47.81
CA ARG A 428 1.83 37.02 -48.04
C ARG A 428 3.10 37.88 -48.11
N SER A 429 3.05 38.99 -48.85
CA SER A 429 4.14 39.98 -48.90
C SER A 429 4.47 40.54 -47.51
N LYS A 430 3.43 40.79 -46.69
CA LYS A 430 3.56 41.21 -45.28
C LYS A 430 4.32 40.19 -44.44
N ALA A 431 3.97 38.91 -44.53
CA ALA A 431 4.70 37.84 -43.83
C ALA A 431 6.16 37.70 -44.31
N GLU A 432 6.43 37.85 -45.61
CA GLU A 432 7.80 37.83 -46.15
C GLU A 432 8.65 39.02 -45.70
N GLN A 433 8.05 40.21 -45.62
CA GLN A 433 8.74 41.40 -45.13
C GLN A 433 9.11 41.26 -43.65
N ILE A 434 8.16 40.85 -42.81
CA ILE A 434 8.43 40.62 -41.38
C ILE A 434 9.49 39.52 -41.21
N PHE A 435 9.43 38.46 -42.01
CA PHE A 435 10.43 37.39 -41.96
C PHE A 435 11.86 37.88 -42.20
N ARG A 436 12.07 38.76 -43.18
CA ARG A 436 13.41 39.34 -43.45
C ARG A 436 13.92 40.18 -42.29
N GLU A 437 13.07 41.02 -41.72
CA GLU A 437 13.42 41.87 -40.56
C GLU A 437 13.82 41.01 -39.36
N VAL A 438 13.08 39.94 -39.10
CA VAL A 438 13.31 39.02 -37.98
C VAL A 438 14.57 38.18 -38.19
N HIS A 439 14.82 37.74 -39.42
CA HIS A 439 16.03 37.01 -39.78
C HIS A 439 17.30 37.87 -39.61
N SER A 440 17.24 39.16 -39.96
CA SER A 440 18.33 40.12 -39.71
C SER A 440 18.56 40.34 -38.21
N LEU A 441 17.49 40.63 -37.46
CA LEU A 441 17.53 40.81 -36.00
C LEU A 441 18.09 39.58 -35.30
N LYS A 442 17.71 38.37 -35.73
CA LYS A 442 18.26 37.11 -35.22
C LYS A 442 19.78 37.02 -35.43
N GLY A 443 20.27 37.41 -36.61
CA GLY A 443 21.70 37.42 -36.92
C GLY A 443 22.48 38.36 -36.00
N GLU A 444 21.96 39.57 -35.77
CA GLU A 444 22.56 40.55 -34.86
C GLU A 444 22.55 40.08 -33.40
N ALA A 445 21.43 39.49 -32.93
CA ALA A 445 21.31 38.95 -31.57
C ALA A 445 22.27 37.77 -31.33
N TYR A 446 22.44 36.90 -32.33
CA TYR A 446 23.37 35.77 -32.24
C TYR A 446 24.83 36.23 -32.15
N ALA A 447 25.20 37.31 -32.86
CA ALA A 447 26.55 37.87 -32.81
C ALA A 447 26.92 38.39 -31.43
N LEU A 448 25.95 38.96 -30.70
CA LEU A 448 26.12 39.44 -29.33
C LEU A 448 25.90 38.39 -28.25
N ASN A 449 25.54 37.15 -28.62
CA ASN A 449 25.13 36.08 -27.70
C ASN A 449 23.94 36.49 -26.80
N LEU A 450 22.94 37.17 -27.37
CA LEU A 450 21.67 37.43 -26.70
C LEU A 450 20.70 36.27 -27.01
N HIS A 451 20.79 35.20 -26.22
CA HIS A 451 19.99 33.99 -26.36
C HIS A 451 18.50 34.28 -26.20
N GLY A 452 18.09 35.11 -25.23
CA GLY A 452 16.69 35.51 -25.07
C GLY A 452 16.08 36.13 -26.35
N PHE A 453 16.81 37.03 -27.02
CA PHE A 453 16.41 37.59 -28.32
C PHE A 453 16.40 36.55 -29.44
N THR A 454 17.39 35.66 -29.44
CA THR A 454 17.51 34.59 -30.45
C THR A 454 16.31 33.64 -30.37
N VAL A 455 15.88 33.24 -29.17
CA VAL A 455 14.74 32.34 -28.96
C VAL A 455 13.44 32.98 -29.40
N ILE A 456 13.19 34.24 -29.04
CA ILE A 456 11.96 34.93 -29.46
C ILE A 456 11.95 35.14 -30.97
N ALA A 457 13.09 35.53 -31.56
CA ALA A 457 13.22 35.65 -33.01
C ALA A 457 13.02 34.30 -33.72
N GLU A 458 13.46 33.18 -33.14
CA GLU A 458 13.26 31.82 -33.67
C GLU A 458 11.80 31.36 -33.62
N ASN A 459 11.11 31.63 -32.52
CA ASN A 459 9.68 31.35 -32.38
C ASN A 459 8.88 32.16 -33.40
N LEU A 460 9.16 33.46 -33.51
CA LEU A 460 8.49 34.35 -34.43
C LEU A 460 8.82 33.99 -35.91
N GLU A 461 10.06 33.54 -36.21
CA GLU A 461 10.44 33.00 -37.52
C GLU A 461 9.69 31.69 -37.85
N SER A 462 9.51 30.81 -36.87
CA SER A 462 8.79 29.54 -37.03
C SER A 462 7.31 29.77 -37.30
N ASP A 463 6.67 30.67 -36.54
CA ASP A 463 5.29 31.08 -36.78
C ASP A 463 5.13 31.70 -38.17
N LEU A 464 6.07 32.56 -38.60
CA LEU A 464 6.05 33.14 -39.95
C LEU A 464 6.21 32.08 -41.04
N LYS A 465 7.02 31.04 -40.85
CA LYS A 465 7.14 29.91 -41.80
C LYS A 465 5.81 29.14 -41.92
N VAL A 466 5.13 28.91 -40.79
CA VAL A 466 3.79 28.29 -40.80
C VAL A 466 2.83 29.16 -41.61
N LEU A 467 2.84 30.49 -41.41
CA LEU A 467 2.01 31.42 -42.19
C LEU A 467 2.35 31.41 -43.67
N GLN A 468 3.64 31.41 -44.04
CA GLN A 468 4.07 31.34 -45.44
C GLN A 468 3.61 30.04 -46.14
N SER A 469 3.54 28.92 -45.41
CA SER A 469 3.09 27.62 -45.93
C SER A 469 1.57 27.49 -46.05
N LYS A 470 0.79 28.36 -45.39
CA LYS A 470 -0.67 28.29 -45.33
C LYS A 470 -1.28 28.83 -46.63
N SER A 471 -2.23 28.09 -47.21
CA SER A 471 -2.89 28.43 -48.48
C SER A 471 -3.93 29.56 -48.37
N ASN A 472 -4.56 29.72 -47.20
CA ASN A 472 -5.47 30.82 -46.87
C ASN A 472 -5.03 31.53 -45.59
N LEU A 473 -4.53 32.76 -45.73
CA LEU A 473 -4.10 33.64 -44.64
C LEU A 473 -5.26 34.54 -44.22
N SER A 474 -5.52 34.61 -42.92
CA SER A 474 -6.45 35.56 -42.30
C SER A 474 -5.68 36.60 -41.49
N GLY A 475 -6.26 37.79 -41.30
CA GLY A 475 -5.70 38.81 -40.40
C GLY A 475 -5.54 38.32 -38.95
N GLU A 476 -6.41 37.40 -38.50
CA GLU A 476 -6.32 36.79 -37.16
C GLU A 476 -5.04 35.96 -36.98
N ASP A 477 -4.49 35.41 -38.07
CA ASP A 477 -3.27 34.61 -38.01
C ASP A 477 -2.04 35.44 -37.62
N PHE A 478 -2.08 36.76 -37.82
CA PHE A 478 -1.00 37.69 -37.47
C PHE A 478 -1.06 38.17 -36.00
N ILE A 479 -2.13 37.88 -35.26
CA ILE A 479 -2.28 38.29 -33.85
C ILE A 479 -1.23 37.60 -32.96
N LYS A 480 -0.86 36.35 -33.25
CA LYS A 480 0.20 35.67 -32.50
C LYS A 480 1.55 36.39 -32.62
N LEU A 481 1.83 36.98 -33.78
CA LEU A 481 3.06 37.73 -34.03
C LEU A 481 3.13 39.03 -33.24
N THR A 482 1.99 39.64 -32.87
CA THR A 482 2.00 40.88 -32.07
C THR A 482 2.48 40.61 -30.65
N VAL A 483 2.20 39.42 -30.08
CA VAL A 483 2.67 39.02 -28.75
C VAL A 483 4.19 38.91 -28.73
N HIS A 484 4.76 38.19 -29.69
CA HIS A 484 6.22 38.04 -29.80
C HIS A 484 6.92 39.38 -30.13
N LEU A 485 6.29 40.26 -30.90
CA LEU A 485 6.81 41.61 -31.11
C LEU A 485 6.84 42.42 -29.81
N GLU A 486 5.78 42.32 -28.99
CA GLU A 486 5.73 42.98 -27.68
C GLU A 486 6.83 42.46 -26.74
N GLU A 487 7.09 41.16 -26.74
CA GLU A 487 8.22 40.54 -26.01
C GLU A 487 9.57 41.12 -26.46
N LEU A 488 9.81 41.22 -27.77
CA LEU A 488 11.04 41.84 -28.31
C LEU A 488 11.16 43.32 -27.93
N MET A 489 10.08 44.08 -27.98
CA MET A 489 10.07 45.49 -27.59
C MET A 489 10.37 45.67 -26.10
N ASN A 490 9.78 44.84 -25.23
CA ASN A 490 10.02 44.87 -23.79
C ASN A 490 11.46 44.50 -23.43
N LEU A 491 12.03 43.48 -24.08
CA LEU A 491 13.45 43.14 -23.88
C LEU A 491 14.38 44.25 -24.38
N THR A 492 14.05 44.89 -25.50
CA THR A 492 14.85 46.00 -26.04
C THR A 492 14.87 47.17 -25.05
N GLN A 493 13.72 47.53 -24.49
CA GLN A 493 13.62 48.57 -23.46
C GLN A 493 14.39 48.19 -22.19
N THR A 494 14.34 46.92 -21.78
CA THR A 494 15.08 46.42 -20.62
C THR A 494 16.60 46.56 -20.81
N ILE A 495 17.11 46.22 -22.00
CA ILE A 495 18.53 46.42 -22.33
C ILE A 495 18.88 47.91 -22.33
N GLU A 496 18.07 48.77 -22.93
CA GLU A 496 18.28 50.22 -22.96
C GLU A 496 18.31 50.84 -21.56
N ASP A 497 17.40 50.43 -20.68
CA ASP A 497 17.35 50.84 -19.27
C ASP A 497 18.60 50.36 -18.49
N LEU A 498 19.06 49.13 -18.73
CA LEU A 498 20.28 48.61 -18.10
C LEU A 498 21.53 49.33 -18.59
N VAL A 499 21.63 49.57 -19.90
CA VAL A 499 22.75 50.29 -20.53
C VAL A 499 22.80 51.74 -20.06
N SER A 500 21.66 52.41 -19.94
CA SER A 500 21.60 53.80 -19.44
C SER A 500 21.97 53.91 -17.95
N ARG A 501 21.56 52.95 -17.11
CA ARG A 501 21.93 52.87 -15.69
C ARG A 501 23.44 52.63 -15.50
N LEU A 502 24.02 51.73 -16.28
CA LEU A 502 25.46 51.46 -16.27
C LEU A 502 26.25 52.65 -16.85
N GLY A 503 25.72 53.29 -17.90
CA GLY A 503 26.35 54.40 -18.60
C GLY A 503 26.46 55.70 -17.79
N ASN A 504 25.66 55.88 -16.74
CA ASN A 504 25.73 57.01 -15.82
C ASN A 504 26.78 56.83 -14.69
N SER A 505 27.44 55.67 -14.62
CA SER A 505 28.39 55.35 -13.54
C SER A 505 29.85 55.68 -13.84
N ASP A 506 30.19 56.14 -15.06
CA ASP A 506 31.58 56.50 -15.43
C ASP A 506 31.70 57.97 -15.89
N ILE A 507 31.72 58.88 -14.91
CA ILE A 507 32.47 60.14 -14.99
C ILE A 507 33.33 60.25 -13.74
N ARG A 508 34.59 59.81 -13.86
CA ARG A 508 35.82 60.25 -13.15
C ARG A 508 36.68 59.07 -12.71
N SER A 509 37.55 58.62 -13.60
CA SER A 509 38.92 58.31 -13.20
C SER A 509 39.87 58.70 -14.33
N ASN A 510 40.58 59.81 -14.08
CA ASN A 510 41.91 60.00 -14.64
C ASN A 510 42.75 58.81 -14.17
N ASP A 511 43.14 57.92 -15.07
CA ASP A 511 44.53 57.49 -15.01
C ASP A 511 45.08 57.22 -16.40
N SER A 512 46.14 57.97 -16.70
CA SER A 512 46.89 57.93 -17.93
C SER A 512 48.23 57.31 -17.57
N THR A 513 48.29 55.99 -17.53
CA THR A 513 49.57 55.27 -17.60
C THR A 513 49.36 53.79 -17.92
N THR A 514 50.12 53.31 -18.91
CA THR A 514 50.25 51.91 -19.39
C THR A 514 49.23 51.41 -20.42
N GLY A 515 49.29 51.97 -21.63
CA GLY A 515 48.82 51.30 -22.86
C GLY A 515 49.71 50.11 -23.23
N LYS A 516 49.66 49.02 -22.45
CA LYS A 516 50.10 47.70 -22.88
C LYS A 516 48.87 46.81 -23.11
N SER A 517 48.44 46.81 -24.37
CA SER A 517 47.70 45.81 -25.15
C SER A 517 46.47 45.12 -24.55
N ARG A 518 45.30 45.73 -24.79
CA ARG A 518 43.97 45.08 -24.68
C ARG A 518 43.84 43.85 -25.59
N MET A 519 44.60 43.80 -26.69
CA MET A 519 44.59 42.67 -27.64
C MET A 519 45.42 41.48 -27.14
N ALA A 520 46.57 41.73 -26.51
CA ALA A 520 47.39 40.67 -25.91
C ALA A 520 46.62 39.90 -24.83
N ASP A 521 45.91 40.63 -23.96
CA ASP A 521 45.07 40.02 -22.92
C ASP A 521 43.91 39.22 -23.51
N TYR A 522 43.28 39.71 -24.57
CA TYR A 522 42.19 39.01 -25.25
C TYR A 522 42.67 37.69 -25.87
N TYR A 523 43.72 37.71 -26.69
CA TYR A 523 44.22 36.51 -27.35
C TYR A 523 44.85 35.53 -26.34
N GLY A 524 45.48 36.03 -25.27
CA GLY A 524 46.00 35.20 -24.19
C GLY A 524 44.91 34.43 -23.45
N ARG A 525 43.78 35.09 -23.13
CA ARG A 525 42.60 34.42 -22.55
C ARG A 525 42.02 33.38 -23.50
N LEU A 526 41.84 33.72 -24.78
CA LEU A 526 41.33 32.80 -25.78
C LEU A 526 42.19 31.53 -25.89
N VAL A 527 43.52 31.68 -25.93
CA VAL A 527 44.46 30.55 -26.00
C VAL A 527 44.37 29.70 -24.73
N SER A 528 44.30 30.33 -23.56
CA SER A 528 44.17 29.64 -22.27
C SER A 528 42.86 28.83 -22.20
N ASP A 529 41.73 29.43 -22.58
CA ASP A 529 40.42 28.78 -22.56
C ASP A 529 40.33 27.60 -23.53
N VAL A 530 40.97 27.70 -24.70
CA VAL A 530 41.01 26.60 -25.69
C VAL A 530 41.97 25.50 -25.23
N ALA A 531 43.10 25.86 -24.60
CA ALA A 531 44.08 24.91 -24.09
C ALA A 531 43.50 24.07 -22.93
N GLU A 532 42.81 24.70 -21.98
CA GLU A 532 42.17 24.02 -20.84
C GLU A 532 41.12 23.00 -21.32
N ARG A 533 40.22 23.40 -22.22
CA ARG A 533 39.19 22.50 -22.79
C ARG A 533 39.76 21.30 -23.54
N ASN A 534 40.96 21.44 -24.11
CA ASN A 534 41.63 20.37 -24.86
C ASN A 534 42.68 19.62 -24.02
N ASN A 535 42.78 19.89 -22.71
CA ASN A 535 43.77 19.31 -21.80
C ASN A 535 45.22 19.51 -22.28
N LYS A 536 45.54 20.70 -22.78
CA LYS A 536 46.89 21.08 -23.25
C LYS A 536 47.43 22.24 -22.42
N VAL A 537 48.76 22.31 -22.30
CA VAL A 537 49.45 23.42 -21.64
C VAL A 537 50.13 24.26 -22.71
N VAL A 538 49.78 25.55 -22.79
CA VAL A 538 50.28 26.46 -23.82
C VAL A 538 50.76 27.76 -23.18
N ASP A 539 51.95 28.19 -23.58
CA ASP A 539 52.51 29.50 -23.31
C ASP A 539 52.34 30.39 -24.56
N PHE A 540 51.71 31.56 -24.38
CA PHE A 540 51.33 32.45 -25.48
C PHE A 540 52.09 33.77 -25.39
N SER A 541 52.66 34.20 -26.52
CA SER A 541 53.29 35.52 -26.65
C SER A 541 52.68 36.31 -27.81
N TYR A 542 52.34 37.58 -27.54
CA TYR A 542 51.86 38.53 -28.54
C TYR A 542 52.81 39.73 -28.66
N VAL A 543 53.18 40.07 -29.89
CA VAL A 543 54.00 41.25 -30.20
C VAL A 543 53.38 41.98 -31.38
N GLY A 544 52.85 43.19 -31.20
CA GLY A 544 52.31 43.92 -32.34
C GLY A 544 51.66 45.25 -32.02
N VAL A 545 51.21 45.92 -33.07
CA VAL A 545 50.44 47.17 -32.99
C VAL A 545 49.00 46.88 -32.55
N ASP A 546 48.49 47.67 -31.60
CA ASP A 546 47.13 47.55 -31.06
C ASP A 546 46.06 48.25 -31.93
N ASN A 547 46.46 49.03 -32.93
CA ASN A 547 45.54 49.87 -33.70
C ASN A 547 45.75 49.73 -35.21
N VAL A 548 44.72 49.22 -35.89
CA VAL A 548 44.57 49.19 -37.35
C VAL A 548 43.45 50.16 -37.69
N GLU A 549 43.74 51.23 -38.46
CA GLU A 549 42.80 52.34 -38.71
C GLU A 549 41.58 51.92 -39.56
N ASN A 550 41.74 50.91 -40.43
CA ASN A 550 40.66 50.40 -41.28
C ASN A 550 39.86 49.30 -40.54
N GLU A 551 38.59 49.58 -40.26
CA GLU A 551 37.65 48.69 -39.56
C GLU A 551 37.44 47.32 -40.24
N GLU A 552 37.31 47.30 -41.56
CA GLU A 552 37.10 46.07 -42.33
C GLU A 552 38.36 45.18 -42.30
N LEU A 553 39.52 45.82 -42.41
CA LEU A 553 40.81 45.15 -42.30
C LEU A 553 41.06 44.64 -40.87
N ARG A 554 40.73 45.44 -39.86
CA ARG A 554 40.85 45.06 -38.45
C ARG A 554 39.99 43.85 -38.11
N THR A 555 38.73 43.85 -38.54
CA THR A 555 37.79 42.75 -38.35
C THR A 555 38.32 41.47 -39.00
N THR A 556 38.81 41.57 -40.24
CA THR A 556 39.36 40.42 -40.96
C THR A 556 40.63 39.88 -40.31
N ILE A 557 41.57 40.74 -39.91
CA ILE A 557 42.78 40.34 -39.18
C ILE A 557 42.42 39.60 -37.88
N HIS A 558 41.41 40.10 -37.16
CA HIS A 558 40.95 39.50 -35.92
C HIS A 558 40.32 38.11 -36.12
N GLU A 559 39.41 37.96 -37.08
CA GLU A 559 38.80 36.67 -37.41
C GLU A 559 39.86 35.64 -37.84
N VAL A 560 40.82 36.06 -38.66
CA VAL A 560 41.95 35.23 -39.10
C VAL A 560 42.80 34.83 -37.89
N ALA A 561 43.14 35.76 -37.01
CA ALA A 561 43.93 35.51 -35.81
C ALA A 561 43.26 34.47 -34.88
N VAL A 562 41.98 34.66 -34.56
CA VAL A 562 41.20 33.76 -33.69
C VAL A 562 41.19 32.34 -34.25
N GLN A 563 40.96 32.19 -35.56
CA GLN A 563 40.91 30.87 -36.20
C GLN A 563 42.27 30.19 -36.21
N LEU A 564 43.35 30.92 -36.49
CA LEU A 564 44.71 30.37 -36.49
C LEU A 564 45.16 29.98 -35.08
N LEU A 565 44.88 30.79 -34.06
CA LEU A 565 45.19 30.48 -32.66
C LEU A 565 44.49 29.19 -32.22
N ARG A 566 43.21 29.05 -32.58
CA ARG A 566 42.45 27.82 -32.32
C ARG A 566 43.08 26.62 -33.03
N ASN A 567 43.45 26.76 -34.31
CA ASN A 567 44.10 25.67 -35.05
C ASN A 567 45.46 25.28 -34.44
N ALA A 568 46.26 26.26 -34.04
CA ALA A 568 47.54 26.04 -33.38
C ALA A 568 47.35 25.23 -32.08
N VAL A 569 46.38 25.59 -31.23
CA VAL A 569 46.14 24.88 -29.96
C VAL A 569 45.48 23.51 -30.17
N VAL A 570 44.45 23.41 -31.02
CA VAL A 570 43.68 22.17 -31.20
C VAL A 570 44.45 21.13 -32.02
N HIS A 571 45.11 21.55 -33.10
CA HIS A 571 45.76 20.64 -34.05
C HIS A 571 47.29 20.73 -34.06
N GLY A 572 47.88 21.89 -33.74
CA GLY A 572 49.33 22.08 -33.74
C GLY A 572 50.00 21.50 -32.49
N ILE A 573 49.66 22.02 -31.32
CA ILE A 573 50.26 21.65 -30.03
C ILE A 573 49.82 20.25 -29.62
N GLU A 574 50.76 19.37 -29.26
CA GLU A 574 50.48 18.03 -28.76
C GLU A 574 50.11 18.03 -27.26
N THR A 575 49.55 16.93 -26.75
CA THR A 575 49.27 16.81 -25.30
C THR A 575 50.57 16.75 -24.48
N PRO A 576 50.56 17.11 -23.18
CA PRO A 576 51.76 17.06 -22.32
C PRO A 576 52.49 15.70 -22.36
N ALA A 577 51.73 14.60 -22.40
CA ALA A 577 52.27 13.24 -22.49
C ALA A 577 52.99 12.98 -23.83
N GLU A 578 52.40 13.41 -24.95
CA GLU A 578 53.00 13.26 -26.29
C GLU A 578 54.25 14.15 -26.47
N ARG A 579 54.24 15.36 -25.89
CA ARG A 579 55.40 16.27 -25.90
C ARG A 579 56.57 15.71 -25.11
N HIS A 580 56.30 15.13 -23.94
CA HIS A 580 57.33 14.46 -23.14
C HIS A 580 57.94 13.25 -23.88
N ALA A 581 57.12 12.43 -24.55
CA ALA A 581 57.59 11.31 -25.36
C ALA A 581 58.53 11.75 -26.51
N ARG A 582 58.38 12.99 -26.99
CA ARG A 582 59.17 13.60 -28.06
C ARG A 582 60.30 14.51 -27.57
N ARG A 583 60.58 14.52 -26.26
CA ARG A 583 61.61 15.37 -25.61
C ARG A 583 61.40 16.89 -25.82
N LYS A 584 60.14 17.33 -25.95
CA LYS A 584 59.75 18.74 -25.97
C LYS A 584 59.36 19.22 -24.57
N LEU A 585 59.34 20.53 -24.35
CA LEU A 585 58.83 21.13 -23.11
C LEU A 585 57.34 20.83 -22.94
N GLU A 586 56.91 20.71 -21.68
CA GLU A 586 55.52 20.39 -21.32
C GLU A 586 54.53 21.45 -21.83
N ALA A 587 54.89 22.73 -21.69
CA ALA A 587 54.16 23.83 -22.31
C ALA A 587 54.55 23.96 -23.79
N GLY A 588 53.55 23.95 -24.68
CA GLY A 588 53.70 24.35 -26.08
C GLY A 588 53.80 25.86 -26.22
N HIS A 589 54.64 26.36 -27.11
CA HIS A 589 54.80 27.80 -27.31
C HIS A 589 54.08 28.25 -28.58
N VAL A 590 53.18 29.22 -28.44
CA VAL A 590 52.47 29.85 -29.56
C VAL A 590 52.81 31.34 -29.56
N ARG A 591 53.39 31.82 -30.66
CA ARG A 591 53.79 33.21 -30.84
C ARG A 591 52.97 33.85 -31.96
N MET A 592 52.33 34.96 -31.65
CA MET A 592 51.61 35.80 -32.61
C MET A 592 52.28 37.15 -32.73
N GLU A 593 52.47 37.60 -33.96
CA GLU A 593 53.12 38.87 -34.26
C GLU A 593 52.35 39.64 -35.34
N LEU A 594 51.99 40.90 -35.04
CA LEU A 594 51.30 41.79 -35.98
C LEU A 594 52.16 43.04 -36.20
N VAL A 595 52.83 43.10 -37.34
CA VAL A 595 53.79 44.16 -37.67
C VAL A 595 53.25 45.06 -38.77
N ASP A 596 53.35 46.36 -38.55
CA ASP A 596 53.12 47.37 -39.57
C ASP A 596 54.45 47.74 -40.25
N ASN A 597 54.62 47.33 -41.51
CA ASN A 597 55.79 47.64 -42.32
C ASN A 597 55.63 48.94 -43.14
N GLY A 598 54.70 49.83 -42.76
CA GLY A 598 54.42 51.11 -43.40
C GLY A 598 53.49 50.98 -44.63
N SER A 599 53.74 50.01 -45.50
CA SER A 599 52.94 49.76 -46.71
C SER A 599 51.98 48.57 -46.62
N GLN A 600 52.22 47.65 -45.67
CA GLN A 600 51.47 46.41 -45.50
C GLN A 600 51.43 46.03 -44.02
N PHE A 601 50.34 45.40 -43.59
CA PHE A 601 50.27 44.71 -42.31
C PHE A 601 50.67 43.25 -42.49
N VAL A 602 51.56 42.75 -41.63
CA VAL A 602 52.01 41.36 -41.64
C VAL A 602 51.58 40.71 -40.33
N LEU A 603 50.63 39.78 -40.43
CA LEU A 603 50.23 38.90 -39.33
C LEU A 603 50.98 37.58 -39.44
N GLN A 604 51.76 37.24 -38.43
CA GLN A 604 52.48 35.99 -38.31
C GLN A 604 51.98 35.22 -37.08
N LEU A 605 51.67 33.94 -37.25
CA LEU A 605 51.41 33.01 -36.15
C LEU A 605 52.35 31.82 -36.28
N GLU A 606 53.02 31.46 -35.18
CA GLU A 606 53.92 30.32 -35.11
C GLU A 606 53.64 29.47 -33.89
N ASP A 607 53.59 28.16 -34.08
CA ASP A 607 53.52 27.15 -33.01
C ASP A 607 54.71 26.19 -33.08
N ASP A 608 55.14 25.67 -31.93
CA ASP A 608 56.21 24.66 -31.81
C ASP A 608 55.69 23.20 -31.79
N GLY A 609 54.54 23.00 -32.44
CA GLY A 609 53.77 21.76 -32.43
C GLY A 609 54.30 20.66 -33.35
N ASN A 610 53.40 19.75 -33.75
CA ASN A 610 53.76 18.60 -34.58
C ASN A 610 54.04 18.95 -36.06
N GLY A 611 53.91 20.21 -36.45
CA GLY A 611 53.91 20.57 -37.86
C GLY A 611 52.66 20.05 -38.59
N ILE A 612 52.60 20.26 -39.90
CA ILE A 612 51.50 19.76 -40.73
C ILE A 612 51.76 18.30 -41.13
N ASP A 613 50.82 17.41 -40.80
CA ASP A 613 50.85 16.01 -41.21
C ASP A 613 50.34 15.85 -42.65
N TYR A 614 51.29 15.76 -43.59
CA TYR A 614 51.00 15.60 -45.01
C TYR A 614 50.35 14.25 -45.34
N GLU A 615 50.66 13.18 -44.61
CA GLU A 615 50.08 11.85 -44.85
C GLU A 615 48.62 11.81 -44.41
N ALA A 616 48.28 12.46 -43.28
CA ALA A 616 46.89 12.65 -42.86
C ALA A 616 46.07 13.42 -43.90
N ILE A 617 46.66 14.46 -44.52
CA ILE A 617 46.02 15.22 -45.60
C ILE A 617 45.81 14.35 -46.84
N ARG A 618 46.80 13.55 -47.26
CA ARG A 618 46.66 12.61 -48.40
C ARG A 618 45.54 11.61 -48.14
N ALA A 619 45.55 10.94 -47.00
CA ALA A 619 44.53 9.97 -46.63
C ALA A 619 43.13 10.60 -46.62
N LYS A 620 43.01 11.83 -46.11
CA LYS A 620 41.74 12.56 -46.10
C LYS A 620 41.27 12.95 -47.50
N ALA A 621 42.18 13.34 -48.39
CA ALA A 621 41.88 13.65 -49.78
C ALA A 621 41.31 12.45 -50.56
N VAL A 622 41.83 11.25 -50.28
CA VAL A 622 41.33 9.98 -50.85
C VAL A 622 39.94 9.66 -50.31
N ARG A 623 39.74 9.73 -48.99
CA ARG A 623 38.42 9.44 -48.36
C ARG A 623 37.31 10.39 -48.82
N LEU A 624 37.63 11.66 -49.05
CA LEU A 624 36.69 12.65 -49.57
C LEU A 624 36.39 12.48 -51.08
N GLY A 625 36.96 11.44 -51.72
CA GLY A 625 36.74 11.12 -53.14
C GLY A 625 37.36 12.12 -54.11
N ARG A 626 38.26 13.01 -53.65
CA ARG A 626 38.85 14.07 -54.49
C ARG A 626 40.00 13.57 -55.37
N TYR A 627 40.71 12.53 -54.89
CA TYR A 627 41.83 11.90 -55.59
C TYR A 627 41.78 10.39 -55.41
N THR A 628 42.23 9.63 -56.41
CA THR A 628 42.52 8.20 -56.27
C THR A 628 43.79 7.99 -55.44
N GLU A 629 43.95 6.84 -54.81
CA GLU A 629 45.13 6.51 -53.98
C GLU A 629 46.45 6.70 -54.74
N GLU A 630 46.49 6.27 -56.01
CA GLU A 630 47.62 6.46 -56.92
C GLU A 630 47.93 7.94 -57.20
N LYS A 631 46.91 8.78 -57.33
CA LYS A 631 47.06 10.21 -57.61
C LYS A 631 47.35 11.02 -56.36
N ALA A 632 46.86 10.59 -55.20
CA ALA A 632 47.16 11.21 -53.91
C ALA A 632 48.62 10.96 -53.49
N ALA A 633 49.21 9.82 -53.86
CA ALA A 633 50.61 9.51 -53.60
C ALA A 633 51.60 10.40 -54.36
N THR A 634 51.22 10.93 -55.53
CA THR A 634 52.10 11.78 -56.36
C THR A 634 52.01 13.28 -56.05
N LEU A 635 51.09 13.72 -55.19
CA LEU A 635 50.94 15.14 -54.85
C LEU A 635 52.19 15.68 -54.13
N GLY A 636 52.68 16.85 -54.57
CA GLY A 636 53.75 17.56 -53.88
C GLY A 636 53.28 18.22 -52.58
N THR A 637 54.19 18.53 -51.66
CA THR A 637 53.85 19.21 -50.38
C THR A 637 53.13 20.54 -50.59
N LYS A 638 53.50 21.31 -51.62
CA LYS A 638 52.81 22.56 -51.99
C LYS A 638 51.36 22.33 -52.41
N GLU A 639 51.08 21.27 -53.14
CA GLU A 639 49.72 20.95 -53.60
C GLU A 639 48.84 20.48 -52.43
N LEU A 640 49.41 19.74 -51.48
CA LEU A 640 48.74 19.34 -50.25
C LEU A 640 48.40 20.55 -49.36
N LEU A 641 49.29 21.53 -49.26
CA LEU A 641 49.01 22.78 -48.54
C LEU A 641 47.88 23.56 -49.21
N VAL A 642 47.86 23.66 -50.53
CA VAL A 642 46.75 24.31 -51.26
C VAL A 642 45.43 23.59 -51.01
N LEU A 643 45.45 22.25 -50.92
CA LEU A 643 44.27 21.44 -50.65
C LEU A 643 43.65 21.73 -49.28
N MET A 644 44.45 22.07 -48.26
CA MET A 644 43.93 22.48 -46.94
C MET A 644 43.04 23.73 -46.97
N PHE A 645 43.21 24.59 -47.98
CA PHE A 645 42.39 25.80 -48.19
C PHE A 645 41.33 25.60 -49.27
N SER A 646 41.04 24.35 -49.65
CA SER A 646 39.96 24.03 -50.59
C SER A 646 38.64 23.84 -49.84
N SER A 647 37.54 24.26 -50.46
CA SER A 647 36.22 24.21 -49.82
C SER A 647 35.87 22.80 -49.38
N GLY A 648 35.34 22.62 -48.16
CA GLY A 648 34.95 21.30 -47.64
C GLY A 648 36.10 20.38 -47.19
N PHE A 649 37.33 20.89 -47.08
CA PHE A 649 38.48 20.16 -46.51
C PHE A 649 38.69 20.52 -45.03
N SER A 650 37.74 20.16 -44.15
CA SER A 650 37.88 20.33 -42.69
C SER A 650 38.30 19.03 -42.03
N THR A 651 39.27 19.03 -41.10
CA THR A 651 39.92 17.85 -40.53
C THR A 651 39.11 17.07 -39.48
N LEU A 652 37.97 17.57 -39.00
CA LEU A 652 37.16 16.89 -37.96
C LEU A 652 36.09 15.94 -38.55
N GLU A 653 35.93 14.75 -37.94
CA GLU A 653 34.90 13.74 -38.28
C GLU A 653 33.65 13.80 -37.36
N GLN A 654 33.72 14.53 -36.26
CA GLN A 654 32.60 14.75 -35.34
C GLN A 654 32.57 16.22 -34.89
N ALA A 655 31.39 16.83 -34.95
CA ALA A 655 31.14 18.15 -34.38
C ALA A 655 31.02 18.02 -32.85
N THR A 656 32.15 18.06 -32.14
CA THR A 656 32.16 18.33 -30.70
C THR A 656 31.87 19.81 -30.46
N GLY A 657 31.15 20.14 -29.38
CA GLY A 657 30.51 21.44 -29.13
C GLY A 657 31.40 22.69 -29.20
N ASP A 658 32.72 22.55 -29.28
CA ASP A 658 33.64 23.64 -29.51
C ASP A 658 33.81 24.02 -31.00
N ALA A 659 33.36 23.21 -31.95
CA ALA A 659 33.48 23.47 -33.39
C ALA A 659 32.28 24.23 -34.01
N GLY A 660 31.34 24.73 -33.21
CA GLY A 660 30.13 25.42 -33.67
C GLY A 660 30.33 26.82 -34.29
N ARG A 661 31.58 27.29 -34.45
CA ARG A 661 31.93 28.53 -35.17
C ARG A 661 32.97 28.32 -36.28
N GLY A 662 33.19 27.07 -36.72
CA GLY A 662 34.30 26.71 -37.61
C GLY A 662 34.26 27.37 -38.99
N VAL A 663 34.83 28.57 -39.09
CA VAL A 663 35.25 29.18 -40.35
C VAL A 663 36.38 28.32 -40.89
N GLY A 664 36.11 27.54 -41.94
CA GLY A 664 37.12 26.71 -42.57
C GLY A 664 38.26 27.58 -43.14
N LEU A 665 39.44 26.96 -43.32
CA LEU A 665 40.59 27.64 -43.93
C LEU A 665 40.26 28.16 -45.35
N ASP A 666 39.26 27.59 -46.03
CA ASP A 666 38.68 28.06 -47.28
C ASP A 666 38.06 29.48 -47.16
N VAL A 667 37.22 29.71 -46.14
CA VAL A 667 36.59 31.02 -45.91
C VAL A 667 37.62 32.08 -45.50
N ILE A 668 38.64 31.67 -44.73
CA ILE A 668 39.78 32.54 -44.40
C ILE A 668 40.54 32.97 -45.65
N LYS A 669 40.78 32.04 -46.59
CA LYS A 669 41.45 32.33 -47.86
C LYS A 669 40.65 33.30 -48.72
N ASP A 670 39.34 33.11 -48.82
CA ASP A 670 38.48 34.00 -49.62
C ASP A 670 38.47 35.43 -49.06
N ARG A 671 38.40 35.57 -47.73
CA ARG A 671 38.45 36.88 -47.05
C ARG A 671 39.79 37.60 -47.25
N VAL A 672 40.91 36.87 -47.08
CA VAL A 672 42.25 37.44 -47.29
C VAL A 672 42.46 37.86 -48.75
N ASN A 673 42.00 37.05 -49.71
CA ASN A 673 42.11 37.37 -51.13
C ASN A 673 41.23 38.56 -51.54
N THR A 674 40.04 38.70 -50.95
CA THR A 674 39.12 39.83 -51.21
C THR A 674 39.76 41.17 -50.85
N LEU A 675 40.58 41.19 -49.79
CA LEU A 675 41.35 42.37 -49.38
C LEU A 675 42.71 42.49 -50.10
N GLY A 676 42.96 41.71 -51.15
CA GLY A 676 44.23 41.74 -51.90
C GLY A 676 45.44 41.21 -51.11
N GLY A 677 45.20 40.47 -50.03
CA GLY A 677 46.23 39.90 -49.18
C GLY A 677 46.90 38.65 -49.75
N LYS A 678 48.00 38.21 -49.12
CA LYS A 678 48.75 37.00 -49.47
C LYS A 678 48.90 36.09 -48.26
N ILE A 679 48.89 34.78 -48.50
CA ILE A 679 49.05 33.74 -47.49
C ILE A 679 50.33 32.96 -47.80
N ASN A 680 51.19 32.80 -46.80
CA ASN A 680 52.37 31.94 -46.88
C ASN A 680 52.44 31.01 -45.66
N ILE A 681 52.93 29.79 -45.86
CA ILE A 681 53.00 28.76 -44.83
C ILE A 681 54.38 28.14 -44.84
N SER A 682 55.01 28.09 -43.67
CA SER A 682 56.27 27.40 -43.44
C SER A 682 56.06 26.39 -42.32
N THR A 683 56.41 25.13 -42.53
CA THR A 683 56.24 24.09 -41.51
C THR A 683 57.36 23.07 -41.62
N ALA A 684 57.72 22.48 -40.49
CA ALA A 684 58.60 21.34 -40.40
C ALA A 684 57.95 20.29 -39.50
N ALA A 685 57.80 19.06 -40.03
CA ALA A 685 57.17 17.96 -39.31
C ALA A 685 57.88 17.69 -37.97
N GLY A 686 57.10 17.59 -36.90
CA GLY A 686 57.57 17.43 -35.53
C GLY A 686 58.24 18.67 -34.92
N ALA A 687 58.31 19.81 -35.61
CA ALA A 687 59.03 20.99 -35.14
C ALA A 687 58.15 22.24 -35.00
N TYR A 688 57.59 22.76 -36.10
CA TYR A 688 56.80 23.99 -36.05
C TYR A 688 55.84 24.14 -37.24
N THR A 689 54.81 24.97 -37.07
CA THR A 689 54.02 25.54 -38.18
C THR A 689 53.97 27.05 -38.03
N ARG A 690 54.25 27.76 -39.11
CA ARG A 690 54.22 29.23 -39.19
C ARG A 690 53.32 29.64 -40.36
N PHE A 691 52.28 30.38 -40.04
CA PHE A 691 51.45 31.07 -41.01
C PHE A 691 51.84 32.54 -41.07
N THR A 692 51.93 33.08 -42.29
CA THR A 692 52.19 34.50 -42.54
C THR A 692 51.14 35.04 -43.50
N PHE A 693 50.36 36.00 -43.02
CA PHE A 693 49.34 36.71 -43.78
C PHE A 693 49.82 38.15 -44.00
N THR A 694 49.77 38.62 -45.24
CA THR A 694 50.14 39.98 -45.60
C THR A 694 48.92 40.68 -46.16
N PHE A 695 48.58 41.84 -45.60
CA PHE A 695 47.46 42.66 -46.03
C PHE A 695 47.98 44.00 -46.56
N PRO A 696 47.57 44.44 -47.76
CA PRO A 696 47.85 45.81 -48.21
C PRO A 696 47.11 46.80 -47.31
N LYS A 697 47.76 47.94 -47.01
CA LYS A 697 47.12 49.04 -46.31
C LYS A 697 46.13 49.80 -47.18
#